data_AF-A0A836LHT6-F1
#
_entry.id   AF-A0A836LHT6-F1
#
_cell.length_a   1.000
_cell.length_b   1.000
_cell.length_c   1.000
_cell.angle_alpha   90.00
_cell.angle_beta   90.00
_cell.angle_gamma   90.00
#
_symmetry.space_group_name_H-M   'P 1'
#
loop_
_entity.id
_entity.type
_entity.pdbx_description
1 polymer ?
#
loop_
_entity_poly.entity_id
_entity_poly.type
_entity_poly.pdbx_seq_one_letter_code
_entity_poly.pdbx_strand_id
1 'polypeptide(L)'
;MPRQDAFIIPLQDADPSLFGSPMGGSSVNGGVATAHRQRASPSRHGAAMGSSHLQDRQYCGARDGGAEPLAALAVTPPLSGEPLSTSLGAASQPYISEASLDFQRRLLQQQVQQAQREMERLRAELQEANARLADTRQQLSEQKSTCTSLTHRYSTAVEKLTSTESDMKMLEEQLVKERNQCHQVQKEREEQRLALREAEWAQERLQRRLFQLEASKGLDPKEVQRRLEDRSHFIPTVEVRRMQTEMHNIHQALVDRLLTSLESLTASNEESQTNFFVARSSVLSAATDVDARLKRAEAALDDVDKQWTDYRDCVERETHEFLLAVMSENKDLWQQLTMLQNEHAVVVSEMKLRATQGGSVPMEEHAYVQRQLEVMTERLGKAQELVESQTVLARAHEAEMAELLEANGSMQRQLAEMELQCAQHEQTVSQKTNALTEADAALRDAASQIEELQSVLREERQRAEAVVAEMKATQRTMQDEYDARVRELEHDCEVADDTATKLQHTLEETAAKLEIVERNLQARSKEYDAHMLQSAAERAAAEARQRDDLQRVRAVVEEELALLRAQLDEAQAAARAAVRESEEAAARENAAVMEHRTAERDMAHLQEELERLRSQHKEAVEQRQRAQMEAEQLRAASGEGSTLAQELQRRCNALDKEKAELSAALVNEKARQEQRYTALHTDWTASEKALALVHEEVKTLRTRCAELEKARMAEDRQTQDKEQLMRENIRLHEQYQLVQKECAGLREEAKALKQHAAGNAQWHRQMEDLQRRLRELPELRQAAEAARRDALTAKEETELLRRERDQLSQKFDAFLEDAKRQARREDDFERVCREASAAAQRIGGQLSTAKESSARYHVFRNTNPTGRLSSTKERVAGATDVALRSSSAGYASPAAAAYRTVTTPPAAASPSRTTQSMQRRSPVPALAHASTHFGDDGGPGAEFDGAAVRSSTSSPSRPWR
;
A
#
# COMPACT_ATOMS: atom_id res chain seq x y z
N MET A 1 -3.50 53.88 7.96
CA MET A 1 -3.89 54.05 9.37
C MET A 1 -5.23 53.37 9.60
N PRO A 2 -5.20 52.11 10.03
CA PRO A 2 -5.76 51.78 11.34
C PRO A 2 -4.67 51.29 12.30
N ARG A 3 -5.00 51.19 13.60
CA ARG A 3 -4.15 50.57 14.62
C ARG A 3 -4.45 49.06 14.69
N GLN A 4 -3.45 48.27 15.06
CA GLN A 4 -3.63 46.94 15.63
C GLN A 4 -2.95 46.96 17.00
N ASP A 5 -3.69 46.62 18.04
CA ASP A 5 -3.19 46.60 19.41
C ASP A 5 -2.56 45.22 19.69
N ALA A 6 -1.22 45.20 19.84
CA ALA A 6 -0.48 44.00 20.20
C ALA A 6 -0.41 43.88 21.73
N PHE A 7 -1.21 42.97 22.31
CA PHE A 7 -1.08 42.59 23.72
C PHE A 7 0.21 41.81 23.95
N ILE A 8 1.26 42.50 24.38
CA ILE A 8 2.49 41.88 24.91
C ILE A 8 2.33 41.73 26.43
N ILE A 9 2.36 40.50 26.92
CA ILE A 9 2.36 40.20 28.36
C ILE A 9 3.82 40.13 28.84
N PRO A 10 4.27 41.02 29.75
CA PRO A 10 5.57 40.89 30.38
C PRO A 10 5.50 39.92 31.56
N LEU A 11 5.92 38.67 31.33
CA LEU A 11 6.25 37.74 32.42
C LEU A 11 7.67 38.04 32.91
N GLN A 12 7.76 38.83 33.99
CA GLN A 12 8.91 38.84 34.88
C GLN A 12 8.68 37.83 36.03
N ASP A 13 9.73 37.58 36.80
CA ASP A 13 9.82 36.64 37.93
C ASP A 13 10.02 35.15 37.58
N ALA A 14 11.29 34.79 37.35
CA ALA A 14 11.83 33.44 37.50
C ALA A 14 13.31 33.53 37.95
N ASP A 15 13.67 32.83 39.03
CA ASP A 15 14.98 32.97 39.69
C ASP A 15 16.16 32.39 38.88
N PRO A 16 17.23 33.17 38.60
CA PRO A 16 18.44 32.69 37.93
C PRO A 16 19.49 32.14 38.92
N SER A 17 19.06 31.35 39.92
CA SER A 17 19.92 30.85 41.01
C SER A 17 20.40 29.39 40.84
N LEU A 18 19.93 28.68 39.81
CA LEU A 18 20.08 27.21 39.65
C LEU A 18 20.86 26.75 38.40
N PHE A 19 21.88 27.50 37.95
CA PHE A 19 22.86 26.99 36.97
C PHE A 19 24.31 27.30 37.38
N GLY A 20 25.02 26.27 37.85
CA GLY A 20 26.45 26.36 38.15
C GLY A 20 27.31 26.32 36.88
N SER A 21 28.14 27.35 36.68
CA SER A 21 29.09 27.41 35.56
C SER A 21 30.42 26.71 35.91
N PRO A 22 30.88 25.72 35.14
CA PRO A 22 32.22 25.16 35.33
C PRO A 22 33.30 26.11 34.78
N MET A 23 34.33 26.38 35.57
CA MET A 23 35.54 27.08 35.11
C MET A 23 36.31 26.23 34.10
N GLY A 24 36.64 26.79 32.94
CA GLY A 24 37.44 26.11 31.91
C GLY A 24 38.95 26.25 32.15
N GLY A 25 39.67 25.13 32.05
CA GLY A 25 41.14 25.12 31.98
C GLY A 25 41.61 25.19 30.53
N SER A 26 42.44 26.18 30.19
CA SER A 26 43.05 26.30 28.85
C SER A 26 44.37 25.55 28.75
N SER A 27 44.61 24.85 27.64
CA SER A 27 45.96 24.45 27.23
C SER A 27 46.12 24.51 25.71
N VAL A 28 47.09 25.31 25.28
CA VAL A 28 47.38 25.64 23.89
C VAL A 28 48.26 24.58 23.24
N ASN A 29 47.89 24.11 22.04
CA ASN A 29 48.79 24.14 20.86
C ASN A 29 48.09 23.62 19.58
N GLY A 30 48.29 24.33 18.47
CA GLY A 30 47.94 23.88 17.13
C GLY A 30 49.01 24.35 16.14
N GLY A 31 49.56 23.45 15.32
CA GLY A 31 50.77 23.75 14.57
C GLY A 31 51.07 22.87 13.36
N VAL A 32 50.63 23.35 12.18
CA VAL A 32 51.37 23.33 10.90
C VAL A 32 51.45 22.03 10.06
N ALA A 33 51.33 22.24 8.75
CA ALA A 33 51.76 21.42 7.60
C ALA A 33 51.05 20.09 7.26
N THR A 34 50.15 20.20 6.26
CA THR A 34 50.02 19.18 5.22
C THR A 34 51.35 18.97 4.47
N ALA A 35 51.89 17.75 4.45
CA ALA A 35 53.04 17.39 3.60
C ALA A 35 52.86 15.97 3.01
N HIS A 36 52.91 15.88 1.68
CA HIS A 36 52.68 14.65 0.92
C HIS A 36 54.01 13.96 0.59
N ARG A 37 54.26 12.72 1.05
CA ARG A 37 55.32 11.88 0.48
C ARG A 37 55.11 10.37 0.66
N GLN A 38 55.54 9.63 -0.35
CA GLN A 38 55.43 8.18 -0.46
C GLN A 38 56.65 7.46 0.15
N ARG A 39 56.42 6.31 0.81
CA ARG A 39 57.15 5.02 0.66
C ARG A 39 56.51 4.00 1.63
N ALA A 40 55.88 2.94 1.13
CA ALA A 40 56.44 1.73 0.52
C ALA A 40 56.92 0.71 1.56
N SER A 41 56.11 -0.35 1.75
CA SER A 41 56.46 -1.60 2.43
C SER A 41 57.58 -2.34 1.68
N PRO A 42 58.27 -3.28 2.35
CA PRO A 42 57.96 -4.67 2.02
C PRO A 42 57.94 -5.65 3.23
N SER A 43 57.59 -6.91 2.92
CA SER A 43 57.61 -8.10 3.79
C SER A 43 58.99 -8.39 4.44
N ARG A 44 59.17 -9.30 5.42
CA ARG A 44 58.91 -10.76 5.32
C ARG A 44 59.08 -11.52 6.68
N HIS A 45 58.80 -12.83 6.65
CA HIS A 45 58.85 -13.88 7.72
C HIS A 45 60.04 -13.78 8.72
N GLY A 46 60.03 -14.41 9.92
CA GLY A 46 59.08 -15.32 10.58
C GLY A 46 59.79 -16.52 11.26
N ALA A 47 59.24 -17.01 12.40
CA ALA A 47 59.75 -18.14 13.24
C ALA A 47 61.12 -17.93 13.96
N ALA A 48 61.51 -18.66 15.03
CA ALA A 48 60.79 -19.32 16.14
C ALA A 48 61.80 -19.85 17.22
N MET A 49 61.28 -20.31 18.38
CA MET A 49 61.92 -21.18 19.40
C MET A 49 62.99 -20.59 20.36
N GLY A 50 62.91 -20.98 21.65
CA GLY A 50 64.08 -20.98 22.56
C GLY A 50 63.86 -20.64 24.06
N SER A 51 63.26 -21.55 24.85
CA SER A 51 63.49 -21.86 26.30
C SER A 51 63.79 -20.77 27.36
N SER A 52 63.37 -20.88 28.63
CA SER A 52 62.70 -21.98 29.38
C SER A 52 62.24 -21.52 30.78
N HIS A 53 61.26 -22.25 31.37
CA HIS A 53 60.93 -22.34 32.81
C HIS A 53 60.54 -21.03 33.58
N LEU A 54 59.66 -21.02 34.59
CA LEU A 54 59.05 -22.07 35.42
C LEU A 54 57.56 -21.77 35.78
N GLN A 55 56.94 -22.78 36.37
CA GLN A 55 55.73 -22.87 37.20
C GLN A 55 55.54 -21.74 38.27
N ASP A 56 54.40 -21.58 38.95
CA ASP A 56 53.17 -22.42 39.03
C ASP A 56 51.87 -21.62 39.32
N ARG A 57 50.77 -22.36 39.55
CA ARG A 57 49.36 -21.96 39.73
C ARG A 57 48.85 -22.37 41.11
N GLN A 58 48.31 -21.46 41.95
CA GLN A 58 47.29 -21.83 42.96
C GLN A 58 46.52 -20.73 43.70
N TYR A 59 45.29 -21.14 44.03
CA TYR A 59 44.29 -20.78 45.04
C TYR A 59 44.66 -20.03 46.34
N CYS A 60 43.62 -19.33 46.85
CA CYS A 60 43.17 -19.13 48.25
C CYS A 60 44.16 -19.00 49.42
N GLY A 61 43.87 -18.04 50.31
CA GLY A 61 44.33 -18.03 51.70
C GLY A 61 43.87 -16.78 52.45
N ALA A 62 43.57 -16.91 53.75
CA ALA A 62 43.22 -15.77 54.60
C ALA A 62 43.82 -15.92 56.00
N ARG A 63 44.08 -14.76 56.62
CA ARG A 63 44.21 -14.51 58.07
C ARG A 63 45.58 -14.73 58.77
N ASP A 64 45.73 -13.92 59.83
CA ASP A 64 46.58 -13.99 61.02
C ASP A 64 48.13 -13.99 60.91
N GLY A 65 48.72 -12.87 61.35
CA GLY A 65 49.61 -12.87 62.53
C GLY A 65 51.13 -12.96 62.35
N GLY A 66 51.86 -11.90 62.71
CA GLY A 66 53.31 -11.90 62.90
C GLY A 66 53.87 -10.50 63.17
N ALA A 67 54.86 -10.35 64.05
CA ALA A 67 55.37 -9.06 64.49
C ALA A 67 56.91 -8.97 64.49
N GLU A 68 57.43 -7.81 64.05
CA GLU A 68 58.76 -7.25 64.35
C GLU A 68 60.03 -8.06 63.93
N PRO A 69 61.26 -7.49 64.01
CA PRO A 69 61.65 -6.06 64.03
C PRO A 69 62.82 -5.68 63.07
N LEU A 70 63.15 -4.38 63.09
CA LEU A 70 64.50 -3.78 62.90
C LEU A 70 65.20 -3.70 61.51
N ALA A 71 65.95 -2.58 61.42
CA ALA A 71 67.06 -2.22 60.52
C ALA A 71 66.75 -1.51 59.18
N ALA A 72 67.57 -0.57 58.68
CA ALA A 72 68.57 0.36 59.27
C ALA A 72 69.11 1.28 58.14
N LEU A 73 69.94 2.28 58.51
CA LEU A 73 70.78 3.15 57.64
C LEU A 73 70.06 4.29 56.89
N ALA A 74 70.71 5.41 56.54
CA ALA A 74 71.63 6.32 57.26
C ALA A 74 72.19 7.37 56.27
N VAL A 75 72.19 8.66 56.64
CA VAL A 75 73.09 9.70 56.10
C VAL A 75 73.47 10.66 57.23
N THR A 76 74.69 11.21 57.17
CA THR A 76 75.39 11.95 58.24
C THR A 76 75.56 13.47 57.93
N PRO A 77 76.03 14.31 58.89
CA PRO A 77 75.86 15.78 58.84
C PRO A 77 77.06 16.53 58.22
N PRO A 78 77.04 17.89 58.26
CA PRO A 78 78.12 18.57 59.00
C PRO A 78 77.69 19.82 59.83
N LEU A 79 78.41 20.06 60.94
CA LEU A 79 79.10 21.29 61.43
C LEU A 79 78.45 22.70 61.18
N SER A 80 78.60 23.74 62.02
CA SER A 80 79.63 24.09 63.05
C SER A 80 79.23 25.25 64.00
N GLY A 81 79.82 25.29 65.22
CA GLY A 81 80.12 26.51 66.01
C GLY A 81 79.00 27.08 66.91
N GLU A 82 79.24 27.64 68.10
CA GLU A 82 80.45 27.71 68.97
C GLU A 82 80.05 27.62 70.46
N PRO A 83 80.92 27.09 71.35
CA PRO A 83 80.85 27.32 72.79
C PRO A 83 82.08 28.09 73.32
N LEU A 84 81.87 29.19 74.06
CA LEU A 84 82.95 29.91 74.75
C LEU A 84 82.84 29.81 76.28
N SER A 85 83.92 29.33 76.90
CA SER A 85 84.10 29.22 78.35
C SER A 85 85.26 30.08 78.82
N THR A 86 85.03 30.92 79.84
CA THR A 86 86.04 31.54 80.71
C THR A 86 85.37 31.77 82.07
N SER A 87 85.75 31.09 83.16
CA SER A 87 86.99 31.20 83.96
C SER A 87 87.10 32.52 84.74
N LEU A 88 87.60 32.60 85.99
CA LEU A 88 87.82 31.61 87.06
C LEU A 88 88.24 32.42 88.32
N GLY A 89 87.87 31.95 89.51
CA GLY A 89 88.46 32.39 90.78
C GLY A 89 87.51 33.13 91.73
N ALA A 90 87.70 33.06 93.04
CA ALA A 90 88.52 32.20 93.89
C ALA A 90 88.21 32.57 95.36
N ALA A 91 88.27 31.61 96.27
CA ALA A 91 88.42 31.81 97.72
C ALA A 91 87.50 32.84 98.45
N SER A 92 86.37 32.36 98.97
CA SER A 92 86.15 32.35 100.44
C SER A 92 84.89 31.56 100.81
N GLN A 93 84.91 30.88 101.95
CA GLN A 93 83.69 30.40 102.60
C GLN A 93 83.04 31.57 103.35
N PRO A 94 81.71 31.65 103.29
CA PRO A 94 80.94 31.69 104.54
C PRO A 94 79.97 30.49 104.63
N TYR A 95 79.41 30.28 105.82
CA TYR A 95 78.36 29.28 106.06
C TYR A 95 77.12 29.59 105.21
N ILE A 96 76.87 28.78 104.18
CA ILE A 96 75.62 28.81 103.40
C ILE A 96 74.56 28.09 104.24
N SER A 97 73.64 28.84 104.83
CA SER A 97 72.53 28.32 105.62
C SER A 97 71.68 27.34 104.80
N GLU A 98 71.26 26.22 105.42
CA GLU A 98 70.44 25.19 104.77
C GLU A 98 69.20 25.78 104.09
N ALA A 99 68.57 26.80 104.68
CA ALA A 99 67.42 27.50 104.11
C ALA A 99 67.67 28.10 102.70
N SER A 100 68.92 28.45 102.37
CA SER A 100 69.30 28.99 101.06
C SER A 100 69.59 27.90 100.01
N LEU A 101 70.11 26.75 100.43
CA LEU A 101 70.17 25.54 99.59
C LEU A 101 68.76 24.99 99.34
N ASP A 102 67.89 25.04 100.34
CA ASP A 102 66.47 24.68 100.21
C ASP A 102 65.73 25.66 99.29
N PHE A 103 66.02 26.95 99.33
CA PHE A 103 65.48 27.92 98.38
C PHE A 103 65.93 27.63 96.94
N GLN A 104 67.24 27.37 96.72
CA GLN A 104 67.74 26.96 95.40
C GLN A 104 67.12 25.64 94.92
N ARG A 105 66.97 24.65 95.81
CA ARG A 105 66.29 23.38 95.49
C ARG A 105 64.82 23.60 95.12
N ARG A 106 64.08 24.42 95.87
CA ARG A 106 62.67 24.75 95.57
C ARG A 106 62.54 25.53 94.27
N LEU A 107 63.45 26.47 93.98
CA LEU A 107 63.46 27.22 92.72
C LEU A 107 63.75 26.29 91.52
N LEU A 108 64.76 25.41 91.62
CA LEU A 108 65.06 24.42 90.58
C LEU A 108 63.92 23.40 90.44
N GLN A 109 63.30 22.97 91.54
CA GLN A 109 62.14 22.06 91.51
C GLN A 109 60.91 22.72 90.90
N GLN A 110 60.68 24.03 91.14
CA GLN A 110 59.65 24.82 90.49
C GLN A 110 59.92 24.98 88.99
N GLN A 111 61.17 25.25 88.60
CA GLN A 111 61.59 25.31 87.19
C GLN A 111 61.43 23.95 86.48
N VAL A 112 61.78 22.83 87.13
CA VAL A 112 61.56 21.48 86.59
C VAL A 112 60.07 21.16 86.48
N GLN A 113 59.25 21.50 87.48
CA GLN A 113 57.79 21.32 87.38
C GLN A 113 57.16 22.21 86.31
N GLN A 114 57.66 23.42 86.10
CA GLN A 114 57.20 24.30 85.03
C GLN A 114 57.60 23.73 83.66
N ALA A 115 58.87 23.34 83.47
CA ALA A 115 59.34 22.71 82.25
C ALA A 115 58.63 21.37 81.97
N GLN A 116 58.21 20.63 82.99
CA GLN A 116 57.36 19.43 82.85
C GLN A 116 55.97 19.78 82.34
N ARG A 117 55.29 20.79 82.91
CA ARG A 117 53.98 21.27 82.43
C ARG A 117 54.06 21.83 81.01
N GLU A 118 55.14 22.55 80.68
CA GLU A 118 55.39 23.07 79.34
C GLU A 118 55.68 21.93 78.34
N MET A 119 56.41 20.89 78.75
CA MET A 119 56.63 19.67 77.94
C MET A 119 55.34 18.86 77.74
N GLU A 120 54.50 18.75 78.76
CA GLU A 120 53.19 18.07 78.69
C GLU A 120 52.23 18.85 77.79
N ARG A 121 52.22 20.18 77.91
CA ARG A 121 51.49 21.08 77.00
C ARG A 121 51.97 20.93 75.55
N LEU A 122 53.28 20.99 75.31
CA LEU A 122 53.86 20.80 73.97
C LEU A 122 53.58 19.39 73.41
N ARG A 123 53.52 18.36 74.26
CA ARG A 123 53.08 17.02 73.86
C ARG A 123 51.61 16.98 73.47
N ALA A 124 50.73 17.67 74.20
CA ALA A 124 49.32 17.77 73.84
C ALA A 124 49.12 18.56 72.53
N GLU A 125 49.80 19.70 72.37
CA GLU A 125 49.79 20.50 71.14
C GLU A 125 50.37 19.71 69.94
N LEU A 126 51.41 18.89 70.15
CA LEU A 126 51.93 17.97 69.12
C LEU A 126 51.00 16.80 68.82
N GLN A 127 50.30 16.24 69.82
CA GLN A 127 49.31 15.18 69.62
C GLN A 127 48.11 15.71 68.83
N GLU A 128 47.63 16.90 69.16
CA GLU A 128 46.54 17.56 68.43
C GLU A 128 46.97 17.93 67.00
N ALA A 129 48.18 18.48 66.82
CA ALA A 129 48.72 18.74 65.48
C ALA A 129 48.87 17.45 64.65
N ASN A 130 49.29 16.34 65.27
CA ASN A 130 49.43 15.06 64.58
C ASN A 130 48.07 14.40 64.28
N ALA A 131 47.04 14.62 65.11
CA ALA A 131 45.66 14.24 64.81
C ALA A 131 45.11 15.04 63.62
N ARG A 132 45.23 16.37 63.63
CA ARG A 132 44.87 17.24 62.49
C ARG A 132 45.62 16.87 61.20
N LEU A 133 46.87 16.39 61.32
CA LEU A 133 47.65 15.84 60.20
C LEU A 133 47.19 14.45 59.74
N ALA A 134 46.57 13.64 60.60
CA ALA A 134 45.91 12.40 60.21
C ALA A 134 44.60 12.70 59.47
N ASP A 135 43.76 13.60 60.01
CA ASP A 135 42.49 14.01 59.41
C ASP A 135 42.69 14.58 58.00
N THR A 136 43.65 15.49 57.84
CA THR A 136 43.98 16.07 56.52
C THR A 136 44.58 15.06 55.54
N ARG A 137 45.29 14.03 56.03
CA ARG A 137 45.75 12.89 55.19
C ARG A 137 44.58 12.00 54.76
N GLN A 138 43.59 11.78 55.63
CA GLN A 138 42.38 11.05 55.28
C GLN A 138 41.54 11.84 54.25
N GLN A 139 41.26 13.12 54.51
CA GLN A 139 40.54 13.99 53.56
C GLN A 139 41.25 14.03 52.19
N LEU A 140 42.59 14.07 52.17
CA LEU A 140 43.36 14.04 50.91
C LEU A 140 43.35 12.66 50.22
N SER A 141 43.11 11.56 50.95
CA SER A 141 42.91 10.23 50.34
C SER A 141 41.47 10.07 49.79
N GLU A 142 40.47 10.64 50.47
CA GLU A 142 39.07 10.71 50.02
C GLU A 142 38.92 11.64 48.80
N GLN A 143 39.62 12.78 48.77
CA GLN A 143 39.71 13.64 47.59
C GLN A 143 40.39 12.92 46.42
N LYS A 144 41.39 12.07 46.67
CA LYS A 144 42.01 11.24 45.62
C LYS A 144 41.06 10.16 45.10
N SER A 145 40.33 9.44 45.95
CA SER A 145 39.41 8.39 45.53
C SER A 145 38.17 8.93 44.81
N THR A 146 37.67 10.11 45.22
CA THR A 146 36.62 10.83 44.50
C THR A 146 37.13 11.37 43.15
N CYS A 147 38.35 11.91 43.07
CA CYS A 147 38.96 12.33 41.80
C CYS A 147 39.21 11.16 40.84
N THR A 148 39.64 9.98 41.30
CA THR A 148 39.79 8.81 40.42
C THR A 148 38.42 8.27 39.98
N SER A 149 37.43 8.21 40.88
CA SER A 149 36.05 7.84 40.51
C SER A 149 35.46 8.80 39.46
N LEU A 150 35.67 10.11 39.64
CA LEU A 150 35.29 11.15 38.68
C LEU A 150 36.01 10.96 37.33
N THR A 151 37.31 10.67 37.35
CA THR A 151 38.10 10.40 36.13
C THR A 151 37.58 9.16 35.38
N HIS A 152 37.24 8.08 36.06
CA HIS A 152 36.63 6.91 35.43
C HIS A 152 35.22 7.18 34.88
N ARG A 153 34.41 8.01 35.56
CA ARG A 153 33.11 8.47 35.04
C ARG A 153 33.27 9.32 33.78
N TYR A 154 34.28 10.19 33.71
CA TYR A 154 34.58 10.96 32.50
C TYR A 154 35.13 10.07 31.37
N SER A 155 36.03 9.12 31.66
CA SER A 155 36.53 8.15 30.66
C SER A 155 35.37 7.37 30.03
N THR A 156 34.53 6.74 30.86
CA THR A 156 33.38 5.95 30.38
C THR A 156 32.29 6.80 29.71
N ALA A 157 32.17 8.10 30.04
CA ALA A 157 31.32 9.03 29.31
C ALA A 157 31.91 9.39 27.92
N VAL A 158 33.22 9.63 27.83
CA VAL A 158 33.92 9.89 26.56
C VAL A 158 33.88 8.65 25.66
N GLU A 159 34.13 7.46 26.20
CA GLU A 159 34.03 6.18 25.48
C GLU A 159 32.64 6.00 24.86
N LYS A 160 31.57 6.22 25.64
CA LYS A 160 30.18 6.18 25.16
C LYS A 160 29.88 7.26 24.10
N LEU A 161 30.40 8.48 24.28
CA LEU A 161 30.24 9.53 23.27
C LEU A 161 30.94 9.14 21.97
N THR A 162 32.15 8.58 22.02
CA THR A 162 32.87 8.11 20.82
C THR A 162 32.20 6.93 20.14
N SER A 163 31.54 6.01 20.88
CA SER A 163 30.74 4.95 20.24
C SER A 163 29.51 5.53 19.57
N THR A 164 28.77 6.43 20.22
CA THR A 164 27.62 7.11 19.56
C THR A 164 28.05 7.97 18.37
N GLU A 165 29.27 8.52 18.36
CA GLU A 165 29.82 9.25 17.22
C GLU A 165 30.15 8.31 16.04
N SER A 166 30.64 7.10 16.30
CA SER A 166 30.77 6.07 15.25
C SER A 166 29.43 5.55 14.75
N ASP A 167 28.46 5.36 15.64
CA ASP A 167 27.11 4.89 15.27
C ASP A 167 26.38 5.95 14.42
N MET A 168 26.51 7.24 14.76
CA MET A 168 26.00 8.34 13.93
C MET A 168 26.65 8.37 12.54
N LYS A 169 27.97 8.19 12.44
CA LYS A 169 28.65 8.15 11.12
C LYS A 169 28.20 6.96 10.27
N MET A 170 27.95 5.80 10.90
CA MET A 170 27.38 4.63 10.22
C MET A 170 25.96 4.92 9.69
N LEU A 171 25.13 5.61 10.47
CA LEU A 171 23.79 6.04 10.07
C LEU A 171 23.83 7.11 8.96
N GLU A 172 24.75 8.08 9.02
CA GLU A 172 24.97 9.07 7.96
C GLU A 172 25.40 8.40 6.65
N GLU A 173 26.32 7.43 6.71
CA GLU A 173 26.71 6.62 5.56
C GLU A 173 25.54 5.80 4.99
N GLN A 174 24.70 5.20 5.83
CA GLN A 174 23.51 4.46 5.41
C GLN A 174 22.50 5.39 4.73
N LEU A 175 22.20 6.55 5.31
CA LEU A 175 21.29 7.55 4.74
C LEU A 175 21.80 8.06 3.38
N VAL A 176 23.11 8.26 3.22
CA VAL A 176 23.71 8.57 1.90
C VAL A 176 23.54 7.41 0.90
N LYS A 177 23.72 6.15 1.33
CA LYS A 177 23.53 4.97 0.47
C LYS A 177 22.06 4.82 0.02
N GLU A 178 21.10 4.91 0.94
CA GLU A 178 19.67 4.91 0.65
C GLU A 178 19.26 6.07 -0.27
N ARG A 179 19.76 7.29 -0.01
CA ARG A 179 19.45 8.46 -0.83
C ARG A 179 19.96 8.28 -2.26
N ASN A 180 21.14 7.67 -2.45
CA ASN A 180 21.66 7.33 -3.78
C ASN A 180 20.84 6.23 -4.46
N GLN A 181 20.41 5.20 -3.73
CA GLN A 181 19.50 4.17 -4.24
C GLN A 181 18.15 4.77 -4.69
N CYS A 182 17.57 5.70 -3.93
CA CYS A 182 16.35 6.40 -4.30
C CYS A 182 16.50 7.22 -5.59
N HIS A 183 17.64 7.89 -5.80
CA HIS A 183 17.92 8.59 -7.06
C HIS A 183 18.07 7.63 -8.24
N GLN A 184 18.71 6.47 -8.04
CA GLN A 184 18.86 5.44 -9.07
C GLN A 184 17.50 4.83 -9.46
N VAL A 185 16.68 4.45 -8.48
CA VAL A 185 15.31 3.93 -8.72
C VAL A 185 14.40 5.00 -9.36
N GLN A 186 14.56 6.28 -9.00
CA GLN A 186 13.86 7.37 -9.68
C GLN A 186 14.29 7.50 -11.15
N LYS A 187 15.59 7.44 -11.43
CA LYS A 187 16.14 7.48 -12.80
C LYS A 187 15.64 6.31 -13.65
N GLU A 188 15.65 5.10 -13.12
CA GLU A 188 15.09 3.90 -13.77
C GLU A 188 13.58 4.04 -14.02
N ARG A 189 12.82 4.62 -13.08
CA ARG A 189 11.39 4.91 -13.25
C ARG A 189 11.14 5.98 -14.32
N GLU A 190 12.04 6.94 -14.48
CA GLU A 190 11.96 7.97 -15.53
C GLU A 190 12.32 7.40 -16.90
N GLU A 191 13.33 6.53 -16.98
CA GLU A 191 13.67 5.75 -18.18
C GLU A 191 12.52 4.82 -18.61
N GLN A 192 11.89 4.11 -17.67
CA GLN A 192 10.68 3.30 -17.94
C GLN A 192 9.51 4.14 -18.44
N ARG A 193 9.30 5.36 -17.89
CA ARG A 193 8.27 6.30 -18.35
C ARG A 193 8.55 6.83 -19.77
N LEU A 194 9.81 6.97 -20.17
CA LEU A 194 10.18 7.34 -21.54
C LEU A 194 9.93 6.17 -22.49
N ALA A 195 10.39 4.96 -22.15
CA ALA A 195 10.18 3.75 -22.94
C ALA A 195 8.67 3.43 -23.14
N LEU A 196 7.82 3.67 -22.12
CA LEU A 196 6.37 3.53 -22.26
C LEU A 196 5.79 4.52 -23.28
N ARG A 197 6.19 5.79 -23.26
CA ARG A 197 5.74 6.81 -24.25
C ARG A 197 6.20 6.49 -25.66
N GLU A 198 7.41 5.94 -25.81
CA GLU A 198 7.92 5.48 -27.11
C GLU A 198 7.13 4.28 -27.63
N ALA A 199 6.75 3.34 -26.75
CA ALA A 199 5.88 2.21 -27.08
C ALA A 199 4.45 2.66 -27.44
N GLU A 200 3.86 3.59 -26.68
CA GLU A 200 2.57 4.23 -26.98
C GLU A 200 2.60 4.91 -28.36
N TRP A 201 3.65 5.68 -28.67
CA TRP A 201 3.80 6.35 -29.97
C TRP A 201 4.07 5.38 -31.13
N ALA A 202 4.77 4.27 -30.86
CA ALA A 202 4.92 3.17 -31.81
C ALA A 202 3.57 2.47 -32.06
N GLN A 203 2.76 2.24 -31.01
CA GLN A 203 1.42 1.68 -31.12
C GLN A 203 0.49 2.62 -31.93
N GLU A 204 0.48 3.92 -31.65
CA GLU A 204 -0.27 4.89 -32.46
C GLU A 204 0.18 4.86 -33.93
N ARG A 205 1.49 4.74 -34.20
CA ARG A 205 2.04 4.67 -35.55
C ARG A 205 1.61 3.39 -36.26
N LEU A 206 1.58 2.26 -35.55
CA LEU A 206 1.07 0.98 -36.07
C LEU A 206 -0.44 1.00 -36.28
N GLN A 207 -1.23 1.63 -35.40
CA GLN A 207 -2.67 1.86 -35.59
C GLN A 207 -2.95 2.76 -36.80
N ARG A 208 -2.21 3.87 -36.96
CA ARG A 208 -2.31 4.74 -38.15
C ARG A 208 -1.95 3.99 -39.43
N ARG A 209 -0.92 3.12 -39.40
CA ARG A 209 -0.58 2.22 -40.52
C ARG A 209 -1.63 1.15 -40.78
N LEU A 210 -2.22 0.55 -39.74
CA LEU A 210 -3.33 -0.41 -39.87
C LEU A 210 -4.54 0.26 -40.53
N PHE A 211 -4.97 1.42 -40.04
CA PHE A 211 -6.08 2.18 -40.61
C PHE A 211 -5.81 2.60 -42.07
N GLN A 212 -4.57 2.99 -42.40
CA GLN A 212 -4.15 3.24 -43.79
C GLN A 212 -4.18 1.96 -44.65
N LEU A 213 -3.72 0.83 -44.10
CA LEU A 213 -3.74 -0.46 -44.79
C LEU A 213 -5.17 -0.97 -45.00
N GLU A 214 -6.06 -0.83 -44.02
CA GLU A 214 -7.49 -1.14 -44.11
C GLU A 214 -8.18 -0.26 -45.16
N ALA A 215 -7.92 1.05 -45.16
CA ALA A 215 -8.39 1.96 -46.20
C ALA A 215 -7.86 1.60 -47.61
N SER A 216 -6.65 1.04 -47.71
CA SER A 216 -6.07 0.57 -48.98
C SER A 216 -6.45 -0.86 -49.38
N LYS A 217 -6.95 -1.69 -48.45
CA LYS A 217 -7.34 -3.10 -48.67
C LYS A 217 -8.77 -3.28 -49.19
N GLY A 218 -9.47 -2.18 -49.51
CA GLY A 218 -10.79 -2.17 -50.11
C GLY A 218 -10.82 -2.64 -51.58
N LEU A 219 -10.39 -3.88 -51.85
CA LEU A 219 -10.91 -4.63 -53.00
C LEU A 219 -12.43 -4.73 -52.84
N ASP A 220 -13.21 -4.33 -53.86
CA ASP A 220 -14.68 -4.36 -53.76
C ASP A 220 -15.12 -5.79 -53.41
N PRO A 221 -15.89 -6.02 -52.32
CA PRO A 221 -16.38 -7.35 -51.99
C PRO A 221 -17.13 -8.01 -53.15
N LYS A 222 -17.72 -7.24 -54.08
CA LYS A 222 -18.34 -7.76 -55.32
C LYS A 222 -17.32 -8.29 -56.32
N GLU A 223 -16.12 -7.72 -56.37
CA GLU A 223 -15.05 -8.15 -57.28
C GLU A 223 -14.29 -9.36 -56.71
N VAL A 224 -14.10 -9.40 -55.39
CA VAL A 224 -13.69 -10.62 -54.68
C VAL A 224 -14.73 -11.73 -54.88
N GLN A 225 -16.02 -11.42 -54.72
CA GLN A 225 -17.09 -12.40 -54.88
C GLN A 225 -17.20 -12.91 -56.32
N ARG A 226 -17.09 -12.06 -57.35
CA ARG A 226 -16.98 -12.50 -58.75
C ARG A 226 -15.81 -13.45 -58.98
N ARG A 227 -14.60 -13.12 -58.51
CA ARG A 227 -13.42 -13.99 -58.66
C ARG A 227 -13.52 -15.30 -57.86
N LEU A 228 -14.38 -15.38 -56.84
CA LEU A 228 -14.72 -16.61 -56.13
C LEU A 228 -15.79 -17.43 -56.87
N GLU A 229 -16.78 -16.77 -57.48
CA GLU A 229 -17.82 -17.39 -58.32
C GLU A 229 -17.21 -17.96 -59.62
N ASP A 230 -16.28 -17.25 -60.26
CA ASP A 230 -15.52 -17.75 -61.42
C ASP A 230 -14.65 -18.97 -61.05
N ARG A 231 -14.04 -18.97 -59.86
CA ARG A 231 -13.22 -20.10 -59.36
C ARG A 231 -14.04 -21.27 -58.79
N SER A 232 -15.35 -21.12 -58.56
CA SER A 232 -16.15 -22.17 -57.93
C SER A 232 -16.41 -23.40 -58.80
N HIS A 233 -16.00 -23.37 -60.08
CA HIS A 233 -16.16 -24.48 -61.01
C HIS A 233 -15.08 -25.58 -60.87
N PHE A 234 -14.00 -25.36 -60.10
CA PHE A 234 -12.84 -26.27 -60.06
C PHE A 234 -12.25 -26.57 -58.67
N ILE A 235 -12.98 -26.28 -57.57
CA ILE A 235 -12.51 -26.64 -56.21
C ILE A 235 -13.67 -27.26 -55.39
N PRO A 236 -13.48 -28.41 -54.70
CA PRO A 236 -14.50 -29.11 -53.88
C PRO A 236 -15.07 -28.37 -52.65
N THR A 237 -15.14 -27.04 -52.65
CA THR A 237 -15.60 -26.23 -51.51
C THR A 237 -17.03 -26.54 -51.07
N VAL A 238 -17.89 -27.00 -51.98
CA VAL A 238 -19.26 -27.46 -51.64
C VAL A 238 -19.23 -28.78 -50.88
N GLU A 239 -18.33 -29.70 -51.26
CA GLU A 239 -18.18 -31.01 -50.62
C GLU A 239 -17.46 -30.88 -49.27
N VAL A 240 -16.44 -30.03 -49.18
CA VAL A 240 -15.78 -29.69 -47.90
C VAL A 240 -16.75 -28.99 -46.96
N ARG A 241 -17.57 -28.03 -47.42
CA ARG A 241 -18.63 -27.42 -46.60
C ARG A 241 -19.68 -28.44 -46.19
N ARG A 242 -20.06 -29.37 -47.07
CA ARG A 242 -20.98 -30.46 -46.77
C ARG A 242 -20.41 -31.36 -45.68
N MET A 243 -19.17 -31.84 -45.81
CA MET A 243 -18.47 -32.61 -44.78
C MET A 243 -18.34 -31.84 -43.46
N GLN A 244 -18.05 -30.54 -43.50
CA GLN A 244 -18.04 -29.69 -42.30
C GLN A 244 -19.43 -29.62 -41.63
N THR A 245 -20.52 -29.50 -42.40
CA THR A 245 -21.88 -29.56 -41.83
C THR A 245 -22.27 -30.95 -41.34
N GLU A 246 -21.89 -32.02 -42.03
CA GLU A 246 -22.15 -33.40 -41.60
C GLU A 246 -21.36 -33.73 -40.32
N MET A 247 -20.09 -33.34 -40.23
CA MET A 247 -19.27 -33.43 -39.02
C MET A 247 -19.83 -32.58 -37.88
N HIS A 248 -20.24 -31.34 -38.15
CA HIS A 248 -20.86 -30.47 -37.14
C HIS A 248 -22.17 -31.06 -36.59
N ASN A 249 -23.02 -31.63 -37.46
CA ASN A 249 -24.24 -32.32 -37.06
C ASN A 249 -23.94 -33.59 -36.24
N ILE A 250 -22.89 -34.34 -36.59
CA ILE A 250 -22.44 -35.52 -35.82
C ILE A 250 -21.90 -35.13 -34.45
N HIS A 251 -21.12 -34.04 -34.36
CA HIS A 251 -20.64 -33.49 -33.09
C HIS A 251 -21.79 -32.95 -32.23
N GLN A 252 -22.76 -32.23 -32.81
CA GLN A 252 -23.94 -31.76 -32.09
C GLN A 252 -24.76 -32.94 -31.55
N ALA A 253 -25.03 -33.97 -32.37
CA ALA A 253 -25.74 -35.17 -31.93
C ALA A 253 -24.98 -35.97 -30.84
N LEU A 254 -23.65 -35.86 -30.78
CA LEU A 254 -22.84 -36.40 -29.68
C LEU A 254 -22.94 -35.55 -28.41
N VAL A 255 -22.90 -34.21 -28.54
CA VAL A 255 -23.10 -33.26 -27.42
C VAL A 255 -24.49 -33.41 -26.83
N ASP A 256 -25.55 -33.45 -27.66
CA ASP A 256 -26.93 -33.65 -27.23
C ASP A 256 -27.12 -34.99 -26.50
N ARG A 257 -26.42 -36.04 -26.96
CA ARG A 257 -26.43 -37.37 -26.32
C ARG A 257 -25.64 -37.40 -25.00
N LEU A 258 -24.54 -36.64 -24.90
CA LEU A 258 -23.80 -36.49 -23.66
C LEU A 258 -24.60 -35.66 -22.64
N LEU A 259 -25.19 -34.54 -23.06
CA LEU A 259 -26.07 -33.71 -22.24
C LEU A 259 -27.26 -34.52 -21.70
N THR A 260 -28.02 -35.19 -22.55
CA THR A 260 -29.14 -36.05 -22.10
C THR A 260 -28.67 -37.21 -21.20
N SER A 261 -27.46 -37.75 -21.38
CA SER A 261 -26.89 -38.75 -20.46
C SER A 261 -26.55 -38.14 -19.10
N LEU A 262 -26.01 -36.92 -19.05
CA LEU A 262 -25.68 -36.20 -17.82
C LEU A 262 -26.94 -35.71 -17.09
N GLU A 263 -27.94 -35.22 -17.83
CA GLU A 263 -29.29 -34.91 -17.32
C GLU A 263 -29.91 -36.16 -16.67
N SER A 264 -29.87 -37.31 -17.37
CA SER A 264 -30.33 -38.58 -16.81
C SER A 264 -29.54 -39.00 -15.57
N LEU A 265 -28.24 -38.72 -15.51
CA LEU A 265 -27.42 -38.99 -14.33
C LEU A 265 -27.80 -38.08 -13.16
N THR A 266 -28.02 -36.77 -13.40
CA THR A 266 -28.49 -35.83 -12.37
C THR A 266 -29.89 -36.18 -11.85
N ALA A 267 -30.82 -36.62 -12.70
CA ALA A 267 -32.11 -37.13 -12.27
C ALA A 267 -31.99 -38.44 -11.47
N SER A 268 -31.15 -39.38 -11.94
CA SER A 268 -30.91 -40.65 -11.23
C SER A 268 -30.23 -40.50 -9.87
N ASN A 269 -29.56 -39.37 -9.62
CA ASN A 269 -28.93 -39.04 -8.35
C ASN A 269 -29.95 -38.78 -7.23
N GLU A 270 -31.22 -38.55 -7.57
CA GLU A 270 -32.32 -38.42 -6.62
C GLU A 270 -33.00 -39.78 -6.30
N GLU A 271 -32.82 -40.81 -7.15
CA GLU A 271 -33.51 -42.11 -7.05
C GLU A 271 -32.57 -43.33 -6.95
N SER A 272 -32.17 -43.68 -5.72
CA SER A 272 -31.55 -44.96 -5.32
C SER A 272 -30.11 -45.26 -5.81
N GLN A 273 -29.33 -45.90 -4.92
CA GLN A 273 -27.91 -46.20 -5.14
C GLN A 273 -27.64 -47.15 -6.33
N THR A 274 -28.60 -48.01 -6.68
CA THR A 274 -28.47 -48.93 -7.83
C THR A 274 -28.53 -48.18 -9.16
N ASN A 275 -29.37 -47.16 -9.28
CA ASN A 275 -29.49 -46.37 -10.50
C ASN A 275 -28.22 -45.55 -10.74
N PHE A 276 -27.62 -44.99 -9.69
CA PHE A 276 -26.34 -44.28 -9.76
C PHE A 276 -25.20 -45.16 -10.33
N PHE A 277 -25.16 -46.45 -10.00
CA PHE A 277 -24.18 -47.38 -10.60
C PHE A 277 -24.42 -47.64 -12.10
N VAL A 278 -25.68 -47.72 -12.53
CA VAL A 278 -26.06 -47.89 -13.94
C VAL A 278 -25.84 -46.61 -14.75
N ALA A 279 -26.12 -45.44 -14.18
CA ALA A 279 -25.82 -44.15 -14.80
C ALA A 279 -24.30 -43.91 -14.88
N ARG A 280 -23.54 -44.25 -13.84
CA ARG A 280 -22.07 -44.16 -13.87
C ARG A 280 -21.46 -45.13 -14.89
N SER A 281 -22.00 -46.34 -15.04
CA SER A 281 -21.52 -47.29 -16.06
C SER A 281 -21.94 -46.90 -17.48
N SER A 282 -23.11 -46.26 -17.67
CA SER A 282 -23.52 -45.73 -18.97
C SER A 282 -22.68 -44.51 -19.39
N VAL A 283 -22.34 -43.61 -18.47
CA VAL A 283 -21.42 -42.48 -18.73
C VAL A 283 -19.99 -42.96 -18.98
N LEU A 284 -19.48 -43.96 -18.23
CA LEU A 284 -18.20 -44.59 -18.54
C LEU A 284 -18.21 -45.29 -19.91
N SER A 285 -19.31 -45.98 -20.25
CA SER A 285 -19.49 -46.59 -21.57
C SER A 285 -19.51 -45.55 -22.69
N ALA A 286 -20.22 -44.43 -22.50
CA ALA A 286 -20.22 -43.31 -23.44
C ALA A 286 -18.83 -42.68 -23.59
N ALA A 287 -18.09 -42.51 -22.50
CA ALA A 287 -16.71 -42.04 -22.54
C ALA A 287 -15.78 -43.00 -23.31
N THR A 288 -15.92 -44.32 -23.12
CA THR A 288 -15.15 -45.31 -23.91
C THR A 288 -15.58 -45.37 -25.37
N ASP A 289 -16.85 -45.12 -25.70
CA ASP A 289 -17.31 -45.06 -27.10
C ASP A 289 -16.88 -43.75 -27.78
N VAL A 290 -16.72 -42.65 -27.03
CA VAL A 290 -16.08 -41.40 -27.50
C VAL A 290 -14.58 -41.61 -27.71
N ASP A 291 -13.86 -42.19 -26.77
CA ASP A 291 -12.43 -42.54 -26.92
C ASP A 291 -12.19 -43.47 -28.12
N ALA A 292 -13.02 -44.51 -28.28
CA ALA A 292 -12.97 -45.39 -29.43
C ALA A 292 -13.38 -44.71 -30.75
N ARG A 293 -14.15 -43.61 -30.71
CA ARG A 293 -14.47 -42.79 -31.91
C ARG A 293 -13.36 -41.80 -32.22
N LEU A 294 -12.72 -41.19 -31.22
CA LEU A 294 -11.53 -40.35 -31.39
C LEU A 294 -10.42 -41.16 -32.05
N LYS A 295 -10.10 -42.35 -31.55
CA LYS A 295 -9.11 -43.26 -32.17
C LYS A 295 -9.45 -43.71 -33.59
N ARG A 296 -10.74 -43.72 -33.96
CA ARG A 296 -11.19 -43.95 -35.35
C ARG A 296 -11.13 -42.69 -36.21
N ALA A 297 -11.32 -41.51 -35.63
CA ALA A 297 -11.14 -40.23 -36.32
C ALA A 297 -9.65 -39.91 -36.53
N GLU A 298 -8.81 -40.19 -35.54
CA GLU A 298 -7.34 -40.16 -35.62
C GLU A 298 -6.86 -41.09 -36.73
N ALA A 299 -7.23 -42.38 -36.71
CA ALA A 299 -6.88 -43.31 -37.78
C ALA A 299 -7.43 -42.90 -39.17
N ALA A 300 -8.62 -42.30 -39.23
CA ALA A 300 -9.17 -41.77 -40.48
C ALA A 300 -8.46 -40.49 -40.95
N LEU A 301 -7.92 -39.67 -40.04
CA LEU A 301 -7.06 -38.53 -40.36
C LEU A 301 -5.68 -39.01 -40.83
N ASP A 302 -5.09 -40.03 -40.20
CA ASP A 302 -3.87 -40.69 -40.69
C ASP A 302 -4.07 -41.28 -42.08
N ASP A 303 -5.23 -41.89 -42.37
CA ASP A 303 -5.55 -42.43 -43.68
C ASP A 303 -5.89 -41.34 -44.71
N VAL A 304 -6.41 -40.19 -44.30
CA VAL A 304 -6.58 -39.00 -45.16
C VAL A 304 -5.24 -38.32 -45.43
N ASP A 305 -4.33 -38.24 -44.46
CA ASP A 305 -2.97 -37.70 -44.65
C ASP A 305 -2.16 -38.61 -45.58
N LYS A 306 -2.25 -39.95 -45.41
CA LYS A 306 -1.72 -40.92 -46.39
C LYS A 306 -2.33 -40.75 -47.77
N GLN A 307 -3.66 -40.61 -47.89
CA GLN A 307 -4.31 -40.34 -49.19
C GLN A 307 -3.87 -39.00 -49.78
N TRP A 308 -3.55 -38.00 -48.95
CA TRP A 308 -3.05 -36.70 -49.38
C TRP A 308 -1.59 -36.78 -49.82
N THR A 309 -0.72 -37.54 -49.15
CA THR A 309 0.64 -37.82 -49.63
C THR A 309 0.61 -38.69 -50.88
N ASP A 310 -0.20 -39.74 -50.94
CA ASP A 310 -0.35 -40.59 -52.12
C ASP A 310 -0.90 -39.79 -53.31
N TYR A 311 -1.86 -38.89 -53.07
CA TYR A 311 -2.39 -37.98 -54.10
C TYR A 311 -1.35 -36.97 -54.55
N ARG A 312 -0.64 -36.30 -53.63
CA ARG A 312 0.47 -35.39 -53.98
C ARG A 312 1.53 -36.12 -54.79
N ASP A 313 1.99 -37.27 -54.31
CA ASP A 313 3.06 -38.05 -54.96
C ASP A 313 2.58 -38.67 -56.28
N CYS A 314 1.27 -38.91 -56.45
CA CYS A 314 0.65 -39.23 -57.74
C CYS A 314 0.62 -38.01 -58.67
N VAL A 315 0.21 -36.82 -58.20
CA VAL A 315 0.19 -35.59 -59.00
C VAL A 315 1.60 -35.14 -59.38
N GLU A 316 2.60 -35.30 -58.51
CA GLU A 316 4.01 -35.07 -58.82
C GLU A 316 4.52 -36.05 -59.89
N ARG A 317 4.07 -37.33 -59.86
CA ARG A 317 4.34 -38.30 -60.94
C ARG A 317 3.60 -37.96 -62.23
N GLU A 318 2.30 -37.68 -62.19
CA GLU A 318 1.49 -37.33 -63.36
C GLU A 318 1.97 -36.04 -64.02
N THR A 319 2.37 -35.03 -63.24
CA THR A 319 2.96 -33.79 -63.77
C THR A 319 4.38 -34.01 -64.30
N HIS A 320 5.18 -34.91 -63.72
CA HIS A 320 6.49 -35.27 -64.27
C HIS A 320 6.35 -36.09 -65.57
N GLU A 321 5.43 -37.05 -65.62
CA GLU A 321 5.10 -37.83 -66.82
C GLU A 321 4.51 -36.93 -67.93
N PHE A 322 3.63 -35.99 -67.57
CA PHE A 322 3.12 -34.96 -68.49
C PHE A 322 4.25 -34.03 -68.99
N LEU A 323 5.16 -33.59 -68.12
CA LEU A 323 6.31 -32.77 -68.53
C LEU A 323 7.22 -33.55 -69.49
N LEU A 324 7.49 -34.83 -69.21
CA LEU A 324 8.26 -35.71 -70.09
C LEU A 324 7.54 -35.96 -71.43
N ALA A 325 6.21 -36.10 -71.43
CA ALA A 325 5.40 -36.20 -72.64
C ALA A 325 5.44 -34.90 -73.46
N VAL A 326 5.23 -33.74 -72.84
CA VAL A 326 5.33 -32.43 -73.51
C VAL A 326 6.75 -32.19 -74.03
N MET A 327 7.79 -32.61 -73.30
CA MET A 327 9.18 -32.55 -73.78
C MET A 327 9.45 -33.49 -74.96
N SER A 328 8.84 -34.68 -75.00
CA SER A 328 8.98 -35.60 -76.15
C SER A 328 8.19 -35.11 -77.36
N GLU A 329 6.98 -34.60 -77.18
CA GLU A 329 6.20 -33.94 -78.23
C GLU A 329 6.93 -32.72 -78.79
N ASN A 330 7.50 -31.85 -77.95
CA ASN A 330 8.32 -30.72 -78.42
C ASN A 330 9.53 -31.20 -79.21
N LYS A 331 10.25 -32.22 -78.71
CA LYS A 331 11.40 -32.81 -79.39
C LYS A 331 11.03 -33.41 -80.75
N ASP A 332 9.86 -34.02 -80.87
CA ASP A 332 9.36 -34.61 -82.12
C ASP A 332 8.81 -33.54 -83.08
N LEU A 333 8.18 -32.47 -82.56
CA LEU A 333 7.83 -31.28 -83.34
C LEU A 333 9.08 -30.56 -83.89
N TRP A 334 10.15 -30.45 -83.09
CA TRP A 334 11.44 -29.91 -83.56
C TRP A 334 12.10 -30.80 -84.62
N GLN A 335 12.02 -32.13 -84.48
CA GLN A 335 12.46 -33.06 -85.52
C GLN A 335 11.63 -32.92 -86.80
N GLN A 336 10.30 -32.85 -86.69
CA GLN A 336 9.41 -32.63 -87.83
C GLN A 336 9.68 -31.29 -88.51
N LEU A 337 9.82 -30.19 -87.76
CA LEU A 337 10.20 -28.88 -88.27
C LEU A 337 11.53 -28.95 -89.04
N THR A 338 12.53 -29.64 -88.48
CA THR A 338 13.85 -29.83 -89.12
C THR A 338 13.75 -30.66 -90.40
N MET A 339 12.92 -31.72 -90.43
CA MET A 339 12.67 -32.51 -91.64
C MET A 339 11.94 -31.67 -92.71
N LEU A 340 10.87 -30.95 -92.34
CA LEU A 340 10.13 -30.08 -93.25
C LEU A 340 11.01 -28.94 -93.81
N GLN A 341 11.92 -28.38 -93.01
CA GLN A 341 12.93 -27.41 -93.47
C GLN A 341 13.90 -28.03 -94.47
N ASN A 342 14.39 -29.26 -94.21
CA ASN A 342 15.27 -29.99 -95.12
C ASN A 342 14.56 -30.39 -96.42
N GLU A 343 13.33 -30.89 -96.37
CA GLU A 343 12.49 -31.18 -97.53
C GLU A 343 12.23 -29.93 -98.37
N HIS A 344 11.84 -28.82 -97.72
CA HIS A 344 11.66 -27.54 -98.38
C HIS A 344 12.97 -27.04 -99.03
N ALA A 345 14.11 -27.18 -98.36
CA ALA A 345 15.42 -26.84 -98.92
C ALA A 345 15.79 -27.73 -100.12
N VAL A 346 15.47 -29.03 -100.07
CA VAL A 346 15.65 -29.96 -101.21
C VAL A 346 14.76 -29.54 -102.38
N VAL A 347 13.45 -29.38 -102.20
CA VAL A 347 12.53 -28.97 -103.28
C VAL A 347 12.90 -27.60 -103.88
N VAL A 348 13.31 -26.63 -103.04
CA VAL A 348 13.80 -25.33 -103.50
C VAL A 348 15.14 -25.46 -104.26
N SER A 349 16.03 -26.38 -103.87
CA SER A 349 17.29 -26.62 -104.59
C SER A 349 17.04 -27.35 -105.92
N GLU A 350 16.14 -28.33 -105.96
CA GLU A 350 15.71 -28.99 -107.20
C GLU A 350 15.04 -28.01 -108.17
N MET A 351 14.14 -27.15 -107.69
CA MET A 351 13.52 -26.12 -108.55
C MET A 351 14.56 -25.16 -109.11
N LYS A 352 15.54 -24.71 -108.30
CA LYS A 352 16.66 -23.90 -108.77
C LYS A 352 17.54 -24.65 -109.78
N LEU A 353 17.76 -25.95 -109.59
CA LEU A 353 18.56 -26.79 -110.49
C LEU A 353 17.85 -27.03 -111.84
N ARG A 354 16.55 -27.32 -111.82
CA ARG A 354 15.73 -27.49 -113.04
C ARG A 354 15.63 -26.18 -113.81
N ALA A 355 15.47 -25.04 -113.11
CA ALA A 355 15.47 -23.71 -113.71
C ALA A 355 16.81 -23.34 -114.40
N THR A 356 17.96 -23.75 -113.85
CA THR A 356 19.27 -23.52 -114.50
C THR A 356 19.60 -24.52 -115.60
N GLN A 357 18.89 -25.66 -115.69
CA GLN A 357 19.08 -26.68 -116.73
C GLN A 357 18.19 -26.49 -117.98
N GLY A 358 17.28 -25.51 -117.98
CA GLY A 358 16.54 -25.10 -119.19
C GLY A 358 15.47 -26.08 -119.71
N GLY A 359 15.15 -27.13 -118.96
CA GLY A 359 14.07 -28.05 -119.30
C GLY A 359 12.69 -27.43 -119.05
N SER A 360 11.83 -27.39 -120.05
CA SER A 360 10.46 -26.88 -119.92
C SER A 360 9.56 -27.87 -119.17
N VAL A 361 9.50 -27.74 -117.85
CA VAL A 361 8.51 -28.44 -117.00
C VAL A 361 7.10 -28.03 -117.45
N PRO A 362 6.16 -28.98 -117.65
CA PRO A 362 4.80 -28.63 -118.05
C PRO A 362 4.11 -27.80 -116.95
N MET A 363 3.28 -26.84 -117.37
CA MET A 363 2.71 -25.81 -116.50
C MET A 363 1.92 -26.38 -115.30
N GLU A 364 1.32 -27.55 -115.46
CA GLU A 364 0.56 -28.27 -114.43
C GLU A 364 1.47 -28.84 -113.32
N GLU A 365 2.64 -29.38 -113.66
CA GLU A 365 3.63 -29.84 -112.67
C GLU A 365 4.24 -28.66 -111.90
N HIS A 366 4.53 -27.54 -112.58
CA HIS A 366 4.97 -26.32 -111.90
C HIS A 366 3.90 -25.80 -110.94
N ALA A 367 2.63 -25.75 -111.37
CA ALA A 367 1.52 -25.31 -110.51
C ALA A 367 1.28 -26.27 -109.33
N TYR A 368 1.50 -27.57 -109.50
CA TYR A 368 1.42 -28.56 -108.43
C TYR A 368 2.52 -28.35 -107.38
N VAL A 369 3.80 -28.31 -107.78
CA VAL A 369 4.92 -28.15 -106.84
C VAL A 369 4.91 -26.75 -106.21
N GLN A 370 4.47 -25.72 -106.93
CA GLN A 370 4.31 -24.39 -106.36
C GLN A 370 3.25 -24.37 -105.24
N ARG A 371 2.08 -24.98 -105.44
CA ARG A 371 1.08 -25.16 -104.36
C ARG A 371 1.61 -26.01 -103.20
N GLN A 372 2.43 -27.02 -103.49
CA GLN A 372 3.07 -27.82 -102.45
C GLN A 372 4.06 -26.99 -101.63
N LEU A 373 4.84 -26.10 -102.25
CA LEU A 373 5.70 -25.13 -101.56
C LEU A 373 4.91 -24.09 -100.77
N GLU A 374 3.79 -23.58 -101.30
CA GLU A 374 2.88 -22.66 -100.60
C GLU A 374 2.30 -23.33 -99.33
N VAL A 375 1.80 -24.57 -99.42
CA VAL A 375 1.30 -25.33 -98.25
C VAL A 375 2.42 -25.67 -97.26
N MET A 376 3.64 -25.97 -97.72
CA MET A 376 4.78 -26.24 -96.84
C MET A 376 5.29 -24.99 -96.13
N THR A 377 5.32 -23.84 -96.81
CA THR A 377 5.72 -22.55 -96.20
C THR A 377 4.66 -22.05 -95.21
N GLU A 378 3.36 -22.23 -95.49
CA GLU A 378 2.30 -21.99 -94.49
C GLU A 378 2.45 -22.87 -93.25
N ARG A 379 2.79 -24.16 -93.42
CA ARG A 379 3.00 -25.09 -92.30
C ARG A 379 4.24 -24.73 -91.48
N LEU A 380 5.34 -24.38 -92.12
CA LEU A 380 6.56 -23.90 -91.47
C LEU A 380 6.31 -22.60 -90.70
N GLY A 381 5.59 -21.63 -91.30
CA GLY A 381 5.21 -20.38 -90.63
C GLY A 381 4.38 -20.63 -89.37
N LYS A 382 3.30 -21.40 -89.47
CA LYS A 382 2.43 -21.75 -88.32
C LYS A 382 3.19 -22.52 -87.23
N ALA A 383 4.15 -23.37 -87.60
CA ALA A 383 5.00 -24.06 -86.64
C ALA A 383 6.01 -23.12 -85.94
N GLN A 384 6.58 -22.14 -86.67
CA GLN A 384 7.42 -21.10 -86.08
C GLN A 384 6.63 -20.19 -85.13
N GLU A 385 5.44 -19.71 -85.52
CA GLU A 385 4.54 -18.93 -84.68
C GLU A 385 4.20 -19.66 -83.36
N LEU A 386 3.95 -20.97 -83.44
CA LEU A 386 3.63 -21.81 -82.27
C LEU A 386 4.87 -21.95 -81.36
N VAL A 387 6.05 -22.25 -81.90
CA VAL A 387 7.32 -22.30 -81.14
C VAL A 387 7.63 -20.95 -80.49
N GLU A 388 7.52 -19.84 -81.22
CA GLU A 388 7.72 -18.50 -80.70
C GLU A 388 6.76 -18.21 -79.54
N SER A 389 5.47 -18.54 -79.69
CA SER A 389 4.48 -18.37 -78.61
C SER A 389 4.82 -19.18 -77.35
N GLN A 390 5.31 -20.42 -77.50
CA GLN A 390 5.75 -21.23 -76.36
C GLN A 390 7.01 -20.64 -75.70
N THR A 391 7.98 -20.12 -76.47
CA THR A 391 9.17 -19.48 -75.86
C THR A 391 8.86 -18.18 -75.12
N VAL A 392 7.83 -17.44 -75.56
CA VAL A 392 7.34 -16.26 -74.83
C VAL A 392 6.63 -16.69 -73.53
N LEU A 393 5.81 -17.73 -73.58
CA LEU A 393 5.11 -18.27 -72.40
C LEU A 393 6.09 -18.82 -71.35
N ALA A 394 7.11 -19.58 -71.79
CA ALA A 394 8.15 -20.13 -70.92
C ALA A 394 8.90 -19.03 -70.16
N ARG A 395 9.32 -17.96 -70.86
CA ARG A 395 9.97 -16.80 -70.23
C ARG A 395 9.08 -16.05 -69.24
N ALA A 396 7.78 -16.02 -69.46
CA ALA A 396 6.83 -15.44 -68.50
C ALA A 396 6.78 -16.27 -67.21
N HIS A 397 6.68 -17.61 -67.32
CA HIS A 397 6.72 -18.49 -66.16
C HIS A 397 8.08 -18.51 -65.44
N GLU A 398 9.20 -18.39 -66.16
CA GLU A 398 10.53 -18.20 -65.56
C GLU A 398 10.60 -16.91 -64.73
N ALA A 399 10.02 -15.81 -65.22
CA ALA A 399 9.94 -14.55 -64.48
C ALA A 399 9.00 -14.63 -63.26
N GLU A 400 7.81 -15.22 -63.40
CA GLU A 400 6.88 -15.46 -62.29
C GLU A 400 7.52 -16.31 -61.17
N MET A 401 8.27 -17.36 -61.53
CA MET A 401 9.01 -18.17 -60.55
C MET A 401 10.13 -17.39 -59.87
N ALA A 402 10.85 -16.52 -60.60
CA ALA A 402 11.89 -15.67 -60.01
C ALA A 402 11.31 -14.68 -58.99
N GLU A 403 10.21 -13.99 -59.32
CA GLU A 403 9.51 -13.09 -58.40
C GLU A 403 8.99 -13.82 -57.15
N LEU A 404 8.43 -15.03 -57.32
CA LEU A 404 7.96 -15.85 -56.20
C LEU A 404 9.11 -16.34 -55.29
N LEU A 405 10.28 -16.64 -55.86
CA LEU A 405 11.47 -17.02 -55.09
C LEU A 405 12.06 -15.83 -54.32
N GLU A 406 12.12 -14.63 -54.92
CA GLU A 406 12.53 -13.41 -54.20
C GLU A 406 11.54 -13.04 -53.10
N ALA A 407 10.24 -13.14 -53.37
CA ALA A 407 9.19 -12.90 -52.38
C ALA A 407 9.29 -13.87 -51.19
N ASN A 408 9.43 -15.18 -51.44
CA ASN A 408 9.62 -16.20 -50.42
C ASN A 408 10.91 -15.96 -49.62
N GLY A 409 12.02 -15.70 -50.29
CA GLY A 409 13.28 -15.32 -49.66
C GLY A 409 13.22 -14.00 -48.87
N SER A 410 12.27 -13.11 -49.15
CA SER A 410 12.00 -11.92 -48.33
C SER A 410 11.19 -12.25 -47.06
N MET A 411 10.18 -13.12 -47.17
CA MET A 411 9.39 -13.58 -46.02
C MET A 411 10.23 -14.40 -45.04
N GLN A 412 11.13 -15.26 -45.53
CA GLN A 412 12.06 -16.02 -44.69
C GLN A 412 12.99 -15.12 -43.87
N ARG A 413 13.47 -14.00 -44.45
CA ARG A 413 14.26 -12.99 -43.72
C ARG A 413 13.42 -12.27 -42.66
N GLN A 414 12.18 -11.90 -42.98
CA GLN A 414 11.26 -11.29 -42.00
C GLN A 414 10.92 -12.25 -40.86
N LEU A 415 10.76 -13.54 -41.12
CA LEU A 415 10.56 -14.56 -40.09
C LEU A 415 11.79 -14.67 -39.18
N ALA A 416 13.00 -14.78 -39.74
CA ALA A 416 14.23 -14.83 -38.94
C ALA A 416 14.47 -13.54 -38.11
N GLU A 417 14.11 -12.37 -38.65
CA GLU A 417 14.16 -11.10 -37.90
C GLU A 417 13.14 -11.06 -36.76
N MET A 418 11.94 -11.64 -36.94
CA MET A 418 10.92 -11.76 -35.90
C MET A 418 11.29 -12.81 -34.83
N GLU A 419 11.84 -13.95 -35.23
CA GLU A 419 12.36 -14.98 -34.30
C GLU A 419 13.48 -14.41 -33.42
N LEU A 420 14.40 -13.64 -34.00
CA LEU A 420 15.46 -12.94 -33.25
C LEU A 420 14.87 -11.93 -32.26
N GLN A 421 13.83 -11.17 -32.65
CA GLN A 421 13.14 -10.24 -31.75
C GLN A 421 12.40 -10.97 -30.63
N CYS A 422 11.75 -12.11 -30.90
CA CYS A 422 11.12 -12.94 -29.87
C CYS A 422 12.16 -13.44 -28.86
N ALA A 423 13.29 -14.00 -29.31
CA ALA A 423 14.36 -14.48 -28.43
C ALA A 423 14.97 -13.35 -27.57
N GLN A 424 15.14 -12.15 -28.15
CA GLN A 424 15.57 -10.96 -27.38
C GLN A 424 14.51 -10.55 -26.35
N HIS A 425 13.23 -10.56 -26.70
CA HIS A 425 12.15 -10.26 -25.76
C HIS A 425 12.07 -11.27 -24.61
N GLU A 426 12.15 -12.57 -24.88
CA GLU A 426 12.24 -13.64 -23.87
C GLU A 426 13.45 -13.45 -22.94
N GLN A 427 14.61 -13.06 -23.49
CA GLN A 427 15.78 -12.72 -22.68
C GLN A 427 15.53 -11.50 -21.78
N THR A 428 14.92 -10.43 -22.28
CA THR A 428 14.58 -9.26 -21.42
C THR A 428 13.48 -9.56 -20.40
N VAL A 429 12.57 -10.49 -20.69
CA VAL A 429 11.53 -10.93 -19.74
C VAL A 429 12.16 -11.76 -18.62
N SER A 430 13.03 -12.74 -18.95
CA SER A 430 13.73 -13.53 -17.93
C SER A 430 14.66 -12.69 -17.04
N GLN A 431 15.33 -11.66 -17.59
CA GLN A 431 16.08 -10.68 -16.80
C GLN A 431 15.17 -9.90 -15.83
N LYS A 432 13.98 -9.46 -16.30
CA LYS A 432 13.00 -8.75 -15.45
C LYS A 432 12.39 -9.65 -14.38
N THR A 433 12.10 -10.92 -14.65
CA THR A 433 11.60 -11.86 -13.62
C THR A 433 12.65 -12.12 -12.56
N ASN A 434 13.93 -12.24 -12.93
CA ASN A 434 15.01 -12.44 -11.96
C ASN A 434 15.14 -11.20 -11.04
N ALA A 435 15.19 -10.00 -11.62
CA ALA A 435 15.23 -8.74 -10.87
C ALA A 435 14.01 -8.56 -9.95
N LEU A 436 12.82 -9.01 -10.36
CA LEU A 436 11.63 -9.05 -9.49
C LEU A 436 11.80 -10.03 -8.33
N THR A 437 12.32 -11.24 -8.57
CA THR A 437 12.56 -12.21 -7.48
C THR A 437 13.64 -11.76 -6.48
N GLU A 438 14.63 -11.00 -6.94
CA GLU A 438 15.65 -10.35 -6.10
C GLU A 438 15.03 -9.20 -5.28
N ALA A 439 14.19 -8.36 -5.89
CA ALA A 439 13.45 -7.31 -5.18
C ALA A 439 12.47 -7.88 -4.13
N ASP A 440 11.73 -8.94 -4.46
CA ASP A 440 10.85 -9.64 -3.53
C ASP A 440 11.63 -10.28 -2.37
N ALA A 441 12.89 -10.69 -2.59
CA ALA A 441 13.77 -11.18 -1.52
C ALA A 441 14.21 -10.04 -0.61
N ALA A 442 14.72 -8.94 -1.18
CA ALA A 442 15.10 -7.76 -0.41
C ALA A 442 13.93 -7.16 0.39
N LEU A 443 12.70 -7.19 -0.14
CA LEU A 443 11.49 -6.78 0.57
C LEU A 443 11.15 -7.71 1.76
N ARG A 444 11.40 -9.02 1.63
CA ARG A 444 11.23 -9.98 2.74
C ARG A 444 12.28 -9.80 3.83
N ASP A 445 13.53 -9.55 3.45
CA ASP A 445 14.63 -9.28 4.39
C ASP A 445 14.48 -7.91 5.09
N ALA A 446 13.92 -6.90 4.40
CA ALA A 446 13.55 -5.64 5.03
C ALA A 446 12.35 -5.79 5.98
N ALA A 447 11.39 -6.66 5.66
CA ALA A 447 10.25 -6.93 6.53
C ALA A 447 10.67 -7.61 7.84
N SER A 448 11.56 -8.61 7.80
CA SER A 448 12.09 -9.25 9.02
C SER A 448 12.91 -8.27 9.87
N GLN A 449 13.75 -7.43 9.26
CA GLN A 449 14.47 -6.36 9.98
C GLN A 449 13.50 -5.37 10.66
N ILE A 450 12.37 -5.04 10.03
CA ILE A 450 11.32 -4.21 10.65
C ILE A 450 10.65 -4.95 11.83
N GLU A 451 10.41 -6.26 11.74
CA GLU A 451 9.86 -7.05 12.85
C GLU A 451 10.84 -7.16 14.02
N GLU A 452 12.13 -7.32 13.76
CA GLU A 452 13.23 -7.31 14.75
C GLU A 452 13.37 -5.94 15.43
N LEU A 453 13.40 -4.85 14.66
CA LEU A 453 13.42 -3.49 15.23
C LEU A 453 12.17 -3.21 16.07
N GLN A 454 11.00 -3.72 15.67
CA GLN A 454 9.80 -3.61 16.47
C GLN A 454 9.82 -4.50 17.73
N SER A 455 10.49 -5.66 17.74
CA SER A 455 10.61 -6.49 18.96
C SER A 455 11.54 -5.82 19.97
N VAL A 456 12.71 -5.36 19.54
CA VAL A 456 13.65 -4.57 20.35
C VAL A 456 12.99 -3.31 20.91
N LEU A 457 12.21 -2.57 20.10
CA LEU A 457 11.52 -1.37 20.54
C LEU A 457 10.36 -1.67 21.53
N ARG A 458 9.76 -2.87 21.50
CA ARG A 458 8.83 -3.33 22.56
C ARG A 458 9.57 -3.67 23.85
N GLU A 459 10.73 -4.33 23.77
CA GLU A 459 11.57 -4.61 24.94
C GLU A 459 12.07 -3.33 25.61
N GLU A 460 12.56 -2.36 24.84
CA GLU A 460 13.00 -1.06 25.39
C GLU A 460 11.85 -0.28 26.03
N ARG A 461 10.62 -0.37 25.49
CA ARG A 461 9.43 0.18 26.17
C ARG A 461 9.15 -0.52 27.49
N GLN A 462 9.24 -1.85 27.55
CA GLN A 462 9.05 -2.61 28.80
C GLN A 462 10.15 -2.30 29.82
N ARG A 463 11.41 -2.13 29.39
CA ARG A 463 12.53 -1.69 30.24
C ARG A 463 12.28 -0.28 30.80
N ALA A 464 11.86 0.67 29.96
CA ALA A 464 11.52 2.02 30.38
C ALA A 464 10.29 2.06 31.32
N GLU A 465 9.26 1.27 31.05
CA GLU A 465 8.08 1.15 31.91
C GLU A 465 8.43 0.56 33.29
N ALA A 466 9.33 -0.44 33.34
CA ALA A 466 9.85 -0.99 34.58
C ALA A 466 10.65 0.06 35.39
N VAL A 467 11.58 0.79 34.76
CA VAL A 467 12.33 1.87 35.42
C VAL A 467 11.40 3.00 35.90
N VAL A 468 10.36 3.35 35.13
CA VAL A 468 9.34 4.32 35.57
C VAL A 468 8.50 3.79 36.73
N ALA A 469 8.25 2.48 36.82
CA ALA A 469 7.59 1.86 37.96
C ALA A 469 8.48 1.86 39.22
N GLU A 470 9.78 1.57 39.08
CA GLU A 470 10.77 1.68 40.15
C GLU A 470 10.92 3.11 40.66
N MET A 471 11.04 4.10 39.76
CA MET A 471 11.08 5.52 40.13
C MET A 471 9.80 5.97 40.85
N LYS A 472 8.62 5.47 40.46
CA LYS A 472 7.36 5.75 41.16
C LYS A 472 7.28 5.03 42.51
N ALA A 473 7.96 3.90 42.70
CA ALA A 473 8.07 3.24 43.99
C ALA A 473 9.00 4.01 44.93
N THR A 474 10.19 4.42 44.48
CA THR A 474 11.14 5.20 45.30
C THR A 474 10.65 6.61 45.59
N GLN A 475 9.91 7.25 44.68
CA GLN A 475 9.24 8.52 44.96
C GLN A 475 8.20 8.37 46.08
N ARG A 476 7.43 7.27 46.09
CA ARG A 476 6.47 6.99 47.17
C ARG A 476 7.17 6.75 48.50
N THR A 477 8.18 5.89 48.55
CA THR A 477 8.89 5.63 49.82
C THR A 477 9.58 6.87 50.38
N MET A 478 10.17 7.72 49.51
CA MET A 478 10.69 9.01 49.97
C MET A 478 9.57 9.94 50.46
N GLN A 479 8.39 9.95 49.83
CA GLN A 479 7.26 10.75 50.31
C GLN A 479 6.70 10.21 51.64
N ASP A 480 6.59 8.89 51.81
CA ASP A 480 6.22 8.26 53.08
C ASP A 480 7.24 8.59 54.19
N GLU A 481 8.55 8.64 53.87
CA GLU A 481 9.62 9.10 54.77
C GLU A 481 9.52 10.60 55.11
N TYR A 482 9.23 11.47 54.12
CA TYR A 482 9.05 12.89 54.37
C TYR A 482 7.81 13.16 55.21
N ASP A 483 6.67 12.53 54.89
CA ASP A 483 5.44 12.66 55.68
C ASP A 483 5.62 12.07 57.09
N ALA A 484 6.48 11.05 57.28
CA ALA A 484 6.87 10.58 58.61
C ALA A 484 7.68 11.63 59.37
N ARG A 485 8.72 12.21 58.76
CA ARG A 485 9.53 13.29 59.37
C ARG A 485 8.71 14.54 59.66
N VAL A 486 7.71 14.87 58.85
CA VAL A 486 6.77 15.97 59.13
C VAL A 486 5.98 15.67 60.40
N ARG A 487 5.41 14.47 60.55
CA ARG A 487 4.70 14.08 61.78
C ARG A 487 5.61 14.02 63.01
N GLU A 488 6.87 13.60 62.85
CA GLU A 488 7.88 13.64 63.91
C GLU A 488 8.18 15.09 64.34
N LEU A 489 8.38 16.00 63.39
CA LEU A 489 8.63 17.43 63.67
C LEU A 489 7.38 18.14 64.22
N GLU A 490 6.18 17.80 63.75
CA GLU A 490 4.92 18.28 64.32
C GLU A 490 4.80 17.87 65.79
N HIS A 491 5.10 16.60 66.11
CA HIS A 491 5.09 16.11 67.49
C HIS A 491 6.19 16.75 68.36
N ASP A 492 7.40 16.93 67.85
CA ASP A 492 8.47 17.66 68.55
C ASP A 492 8.08 19.12 68.80
N CYS A 493 7.33 19.77 67.89
CA CYS A 493 6.78 21.10 68.09
C CYS A 493 5.66 21.12 69.14
N GLU A 494 4.73 20.16 69.11
CA GLU A 494 3.72 19.98 70.17
C GLU A 494 4.38 19.84 71.55
N VAL A 495 5.39 18.97 71.67
CA VAL A 495 6.16 18.77 72.91
C VAL A 495 6.91 20.04 73.31
N ALA A 496 7.48 20.79 72.37
CA ALA A 496 8.13 22.06 72.64
C ALA A 496 7.14 23.09 73.22
N ASP A 497 5.98 23.31 72.59
CA ASP A 497 4.93 24.20 73.09
C ASP A 497 4.38 23.72 74.46
N ASP A 498 4.22 22.40 74.63
CA ASP A 498 3.78 21.80 75.88
C ASP A 498 4.84 21.94 76.99
N THR A 499 6.13 22.10 76.68
CA THR A 499 7.15 22.53 77.66
C THR A 499 7.22 24.05 77.86
N ALA A 500 7.03 24.84 76.81
CA ALA A 500 7.05 26.30 76.87
C ALA A 500 5.90 26.85 77.73
N THR A 501 4.70 26.29 77.59
CA THR A 501 3.53 26.60 78.43
C THR A 501 3.74 26.22 79.90
N LYS A 502 4.33 25.04 80.18
CA LYS A 502 4.71 24.64 81.55
C LYS A 502 5.76 25.59 82.15
N LEU A 503 6.77 25.98 81.38
CA LEU A 503 7.78 26.95 81.80
C LEU A 503 7.16 28.32 82.07
N GLN A 504 6.30 28.82 81.17
CA GLN A 504 5.55 30.06 81.36
C GLN A 504 4.73 30.01 82.65
N HIS A 505 4.00 28.92 82.91
CA HIS A 505 3.22 28.79 84.15
C HIS A 505 4.11 28.81 85.40
N THR A 506 5.28 28.19 85.38
CA THR A 506 6.24 28.29 86.50
C THR A 506 6.87 29.68 86.64
N LEU A 507 7.00 30.45 85.55
CA LEU A 507 7.39 31.86 85.58
C LEU A 507 6.28 32.74 86.17
N GLU A 508 5.02 32.51 85.82
CA GLU A 508 3.85 33.18 86.42
C GLU A 508 3.75 32.87 87.93
N GLU A 509 3.92 31.60 88.32
CA GLU A 509 3.99 31.20 89.73
C GLU A 509 5.13 31.90 90.48
N THR A 510 6.33 32.00 89.88
CA THR A 510 7.48 32.62 90.56
C THR A 510 7.38 34.14 90.59
N ALA A 511 6.80 34.77 89.57
CA ALA A 511 6.42 36.19 89.61
C ALA A 511 5.40 36.47 90.72
N ALA A 512 4.34 35.68 90.84
CA ALA A 512 3.35 35.82 91.92
C ALA A 512 3.97 35.64 93.31
N LYS A 513 4.92 34.70 93.47
CA LYS A 513 5.69 34.52 94.72
C LYS A 513 6.59 35.72 95.00
N LEU A 514 7.22 36.32 93.98
CA LEU A 514 8.01 37.55 94.12
C LEU A 514 7.14 38.75 94.52
N GLU A 515 5.97 38.97 93.91
CA GLU A 515 5.06 40.03 94.33
C GLU A 515 4.64 39.92 95.81
N ILE A 516 4.44 38.68 96.30
CA ILE A 516 4.12 38.44 97.72
C ILE A 516 5.33 38.83 98.60
N VAL A 517 6.56 38.50 98.19
CA VAL A 517 7.78 38.93 98.89
C VAL A 517 7.93 40.45 98.87
N GLU A 518 7.70 41.12 97.74
CA GLU A 518 7.73 42.58 97.63
C GLU A 518 6.69 43.26 98.53
N ARG A 519 5.43 42.78 98.52
CA ARG A 519 4.37 43.27 99.41
C ARG A 519 4.75 43.12 100.89
N ASN A 520 5.37 42.00 101.26
CA ASN A 520 5.87 41.75 102.62
C ASN A 520 7.07 42.66 102.99
N LEU A 521 7.98 42.95 102.06
CA LEU A 521 9.08 43.89 102.26
C LEU A 521 8.57 45.34 102.39
N GLN A 522 7.60 45.75 101.58
CA GLN A 522 6.96 47.06 101.69
C GLN A 522 6.19 47.22 103.01
N ALA A 523 5.56 46.17 103.52
CA ALA A 523 4.94 46.17 104.84
C ALA A 523 5.99 46.38 105.95
N ARG A 524 7.07 45.59 105.95
CA ARG A 524 8.17 45.71 106.92
C ARG A 524 8.91 47.04 106.85
N SER A 525 9.03 47.66 105.66
CA SER A 525 9.56 49.02 105.54
C SER A 525 8.68 50.01 106.30
N LYS A 526 7.35 49.98 106.07
CA LYS A 526 6.40 50.88 106.75
C LYS A 526 6.39 50.68 108.26
N GLU A 527 6.56 49.44 108.74
CA GLU A 527 6.73 49.12 110.17
C GLU A 527 8.03 49.74 110.73
N TYR A 528 9.14 49.63 110.00
CA TYR A 528 10.42 50.21 110.37
C TYR A 528 10.39 51.76 110.36
N ASP A 529 9.79 52.36 109.33
CA ASP A 529 9.62 53.80 109.19
C ASP A 529 8.76 54.38 110.32
N ALA A 530 7.69 53.67 110.71
CA ALA A 530 6.86 54.03 111.87
C ALA A 530 7.64 53.94 113.19
N HIS A 531 8.45 52.89 113.40
CA HIS A 531 9.32 52.76 114.56
C HIS A 531 10.40 53.86 114.61
N MET A 532 10.98 54.22 113.45
CA MET A 532 11.93 55.32 113.34
C MET A 532 11.29 56.65 113.71
N LEU A 533 10.09 56.95 113.20
CA LEU A 533 9.31 58.14 113.57
C LEU A 533 8.97 58.17 115.07
N GLN A 534 8.56 57.04 115.65
CA GLN A 534 8.30 56.95 117.09
C GLN A 534 9.56 57.25 117.92
N SER A 535 10.70 56.62 117.59
CA SER A 535 11.96 56.85 118.32
C SER A 535 12.50 58.29 118.14
N ALA A 536 12.19 58.95 117.03
CA ALA A 536 12.50 60.36 116.82
C ALA A 536 11.61 61.28 117.67
N ALA A 537 10.31 60.99 117.78
CA ALA A 537 9.38 61.73 118.63
C ALA A 537 9.75 61.59 120.12
N GLU A 538 10.14 60.39 120.57
CA GLU A 538 10.59 60.14 121.94
C GLU A 538 11.87 60.94 122.28
N ARG A 539 12.83 61.03 121.34
CA ARG A 539 14.03 61.88 121.50
C ARG A 539 13.68 63.36 121.55
N ALA A 540 12.83 63.86 120.65
CA ALA A 540 12.40 65.26 120.64
C ALA A 540 11.69 65.65 121.96
N ALA A 541 10.86 64.76 122.51
CA ALA A 541 10.21 64.96 123.80
C ALA A 541 11.19 64.96 124.99
N ALA A 542 12.30 64.20 124.92
CA ALA A 542 13.36 64.24 125.92
C ALA A 542 14.16 65.55 125.85
N GLU A 543 14.53 66.02 124.66
CA GLU A 543 15.23 67.31 124.50
C GLU A 543 14.37 68.50 124.94
N ALA A 544 13.05 68.46 124.71
CA ALA A 544 12.15 69.52 125.15
C ALA A 544 12.19 69.71 126.68
N ARG A 545 12.15 68.61 127.44
CA ARG A 545 12.27 68.63 128.91
C ARG A 545 13.62 69.21 129.37
N GLN A 546 14.71 68.84 128.71
CA GLN A 546 16.04 69.39 129.00
C GLN A 546 16.12 70.90 128.72
N ARG A 547 15.42 71.40 127.69
CA ARG A 547 15.33 72.84 127.39
C ARG A 547 14.54 73.59 128.47
N ASP A 548 13.43 73.04 128.95
CA ASP A 548 12.62 73.63 130.03
C ASP A 548 13.41 73.72 131.35
N ASP A 549 14.14 72.67 131.72
CA ASP A 549 14.95 72.66 132.94
C ASP A 549 16.11 73.69 132.85
N LEU A 550 16.76 73.82 131.69
CA LEU A 550 17.79 74.84 131.45
C LEU A 550 17.22 76.28 131.49
N GLN A 551 15.96 76.50 131.10
CA GLN A 551 15.32 77.82 131.21
C GLN A 551 15.06 78.18 132.68
N ARG A 552 14.62 77.23 133.51
CA ARG A 552 14.40 77.45 134.96
C ARG A 552 15.70 77.84 135.68
N VAL A 553 16.82 77.20 135.33
CA VAL A 553 18.14 77.55 135.89
C VAL A 553 18.58 78.96 135.50
N ARG A 554 18.27 79.42 134.27
CA ARG A 554 18.62 80.79 133.83
C ARG A 554 17.84 81.87 134.57
N ALA A 555 16.54 81.68 134.78
CA ALA A 555 15.69 82.66 135.46
C ALA A 555 16.22 83.04 136.86
N VAL A 556 16.66 82.04 137.65
CA VAL A 556 17.23 82.27 138.99
C VAL A 556 18.51 83.10 138.95
N VAL A 557 19.38 82.87 137.96
CA VAL A 557 20.66 83.62 137.80
C VAL A 557 20.41 85.05 137.32
N GLU A 558 19.36 85.29 136.53
CA GLU A 558 19.02 86.62 136.03
C GLU A 558 18.42 87.53 137.13
N GLU A 559 17.69 86.98 138.10
CA GLU A 559 17.20 87.72 139.28
C GLU A 559 18.35 88.18 140.20
N GLU A 560 19.35 87.33 140.47
CA GLU A 560 20.53 87.70 141.27
C GLU A 560 21.37 88.81 140.62
N LEU A 561 21.50 88.79 139.29
CA LEU A 561 22.23 89.81 138.52
C LEU A 561 21.51 91.17 138.45
N ALA A 562 20.19 91.22 138.68
CA ALA A 562 19.45 92.48 138.71
C ALA A 562 19.77 93.30 139.98
N LEU A 563 19.81 92.64 141.15
CA LEU A 563 20.08 93.27 142.44
C LEU A 563 21.48 93.91 142.53
N LEU A 564 22.48 93.32 141.87
CA LEU A 564 23.87 93.81 141.87
C LEU A 564 24.09 95.02 140.95
N ARG A 565 23.26 95.23 139.92
CA ARG A 565 23.42 96.35 138.98
C ARG A 565 22.91 97.68 139.55
N ALA A 566 21.79 97.65 140.28
CA ALA A 566 21.19 98.82 140.92
C ALA A 566 22.13 99.55 141.92
N GLN A 567 23.18 98.87 142.41
CA GLN A 567 24.16 99.44 143.35
C GLN A 567 25.38 100.07 142.66
N LEU A 568 25.51 99.96 141.33
CA LEU A 568 26.70 100.42 140.59
C LEU A 568 26.47 101.75 139.85
N ASP A 569 25.27 102.00 139.35
CA ASP A 569 24.97 103.15 138.48
C ASP A 569 25.01 104.50 139.22
N GLU A 570 24.72 104.51 140.53
CA GLU A 570 24.74 105.72 141.37
C GLU A 570 26.17 106.30 141.55
N ALA A 571 27.21 105.49 141.33
CA ALA A 571 28.62 105.88 141.53
C ALA A 571 29.33 106.41 140.27
N GLN A 572 28.84 106.12 139.05
CA GLN A 572 29.64 106.36 137.83
C GLN A 572 29.39 107.71 137.13
N ALA A 573 28.39 108.49 137.55
CA ALA A 573 27.98 109.72 136.86
C ALA A 573 29.02 110.87 136.93
N ALA A 574 29.93 110.87 137.92
CA ALA A 574 30.73 112.05 138.26
C ALA A 574 32.06 112.23 137.47
N ALA A 575 32.52 111.23 136.71
CA ALA A 575 33.95 111.11 136.36
C ALA A 575 34.36 111.42 134.90
N ARG A 576 33.43 111.66 133.96
CA ARG A 576 33.69 111.59 132.50
C ARG A 576 33.84 112.93 131.75
N ALA A 577 34.32 113.99 132.41
CA ALA A 577 34.13 115.37 131.93
C ALA A 577 35.37 116.15 131.41
N ALA A 578 36.60 115.60 131.41
CA ALA A 578 37.79 116.46 131.49
C ALA A 578 38.94 116.32 130.45
N VAL A 579 39.05 115.26 129.63
CA VAL A 579 40.26 115.04 128.79
C VAL A 579 39.88 114.57 127.38
N ARG A 580 39.84 115.49 126.40
CA ARG A 580 39.38 115.16 125.03
C ARG A 580 40.00 115.98 123.87
N GLU A 581 41.07 116.74 124.10
CA GLU A 581 41.53 117.78 123.15
C GLU A 581 43.02 117.70 122.72
N SER A 582 43.76 116.62 123.02
CA SER A 582 45.23 116.58 122.79
C SER A 582 45.75 115.64 121.69
N GLU A 583 44.93 114.80 121.06
CA GLU A 583 45.44 113.67 120.25
C GLU A 583 45.17 113.75 118.72
N GLU A 584 44.25 114.60 118.26
CA GLU A 584 43.80 114.59 116.84
C GLU A 584 44.74 115.26 115.82
N ALA A 585 45.88 115.80 116.26
CA ALA A 585 46.83 116.51 115.39
C ALA A 585 47.86 115.58 114.71
N ALA A 586 48.26 114.47 115.36
CA ALA A 586 49.43 113.68 114.96
C ALA A 586 49.19 112.68 113.80
N ALA A 587 47.94 112.46 113.39
CA ALA A 587 47.56 111.33 112.53
C ALA A 587 47.72 111.57 111.01
N ARG A 588 47.96 112.81 110.54
CA ARG A 588 47.74 113.17 109.12
C ARG A 588 48.97 113.17 108.20
N GLU A 589 50.20 113.19 108.71
CA GLU A 589 51.40 113.19 107.85
C GLU A 589 51.91 111.78 107.47
N ASN A 590 51.68 110.76 108.31
CA ASN A 590 52.28 109.43 108.13
C ASN A 590 51.62 108.55 107.03
N ALA A 591 50.44 108.93 106.52
CA ALA A 591 49.72 108.13 105.53
C ALA A 591 50.37 108.16 104.13
N ALA A 592 50.69 109.37 103.63
CA ALA A 592 51.07 109.59 102.23
C ALA A 592 52.42 108.95 101.82
N VAL A 593 53.27 108.58 102.78
CA VAL A 593 54.61 108.02 102.52
C VAL A 593 54.57 106.49 102.29
N MET A 594 53.49 105.82 102.70
CA MET A 594 53.37 104.36 102.58
C MET A 594 52.83 103.91 101.22
N GLU A 595 51.88 104.66 100.64
CA GLU A 595 51.20 104.31 99.38
C GLU A 595 52.15 104.34 98.16
N HIS A 596 53.14 105.23 98.14
CA HIS A 596 54.15 105.27 97.07
C HIS A 596 55.05 104.01 97.08
N ARG A 597 55.26 103.40 98.25
CA ARG A 597 56.17 102.25 98.43
C ARG A 597 55.51 100.90 98.17
N THR A 598 54.18 100.82 98.04
CA THR A 598 53.49 99.61 97.59
C THR A 598 53.51 99.51 96.07
N ALA A 599 53.14 100.59 95.37
CA ALA A 599 53.08 100.62 93.90
C ALA A 599 54.42 100.26 93.21
N GLU A 600 55.56 100.62 93.79
CA GLU A 600 56.89 100.27 93.26
C GLU A 600 57.21 98.76 93.32
N ARG A 601 56.58 98.01 94.25
CA ARG A 601 56.79 96.56 94.40
C ARG A 601 55.94 95.75 93.42
N ASP A 602 54.69 96.16 93.22
CA ASP A 602 53.75 95.49 92.32
C ASP A 602 54.26 95.55 90.86
N MET A 603 54.88 96.66 90.48
CA MET A 603 55.53 96.84 89.18
C MET A 603 56.76 95.94 88.95
N ALA A 604 57.45 95.50 90.01
CA ALA A 604 58.56 94.56 89.91
C ALA A 604 58.06 93.11 89.76
N HIS A 605 57.05 92.72 90.56
CA HIS A 605 56.43 91.39 90.51
C HIS A 605 55.92 91.05 89.09
N LEU A 606 55.21 92.00 88.47
CA LEU A 606 54.67 91.84 87.11
C LEU A 606 55.76 91.71 86.03
N GLN A 607 56.98 92.19 86.26
CA GLN A 607 58.10 92.01 85.33
C GLN A 607 58.67 90.59 85.43
N GLU A 608 58.88 90.06 86.65
CA GLU A 608 59.34 88.69 86.87
C GLU A 608 58.34 87.66 86.31
N GLU A 609 57.03 87.89 86.47
CA GLU A 609 55.98 87.03 85.90
C GLU A 609 55.98 87.04 84.36
N LEU A 610 56.20 88.21 83.73
CA LEU A 610 56.32 88.30 82.27
C LEU A 610 57.55 87.58 81.74
N GLU A 611 58.67 87.58 82.46
CA GLU A 611 59.87 86.82 82.06
C GLU A 611 59.67 85.30 82.25
N ARG A 612 59.01 84.89 83.33
CA ARG A 612 58.65 83.49 83.59
C ARG A 612 57.68 82.90 82.57
N LEU A 613 56.72 83.69 82.10
CA LEU A 613 55.84 83.30 80.99
C LEU A 613 56.60 83.23 79.65
N ARG A 614 57.61 84.08 79.44
CA ARG A 614 58.48 84.05 78.25
C ARG A 614 59.41 82.84 78.20
N SER A 615 59.90 82.33 79.34
CA SER A 615 60.68 81.07 79.35
C SER A 615 59.79 79.86 79.07
N GLN A 616 58.63 79.76 79.75
CA GLN A 616 57.64 78.70 79.51
C GLN A 616 57.16 78.64 78.05
N HIS A 617 56.98 79.80 77.39
CA HIS A 617 56.61 79.83 75.98
C HIS A 617 57.73 79.31 75.06
N LYS A 618 59.01 79.58 75.37
CA LYS A 618 60.15 79.01 74.64
C LYS A 618 60.24 77.49 74.81
N GLU A 619 60.10 76.99 76.04
CA GLU A 619 60.09 75.56 76.34
C GLU A 619 58.97 74.83 75.59
N ALA A 620 57.77 75.40 75.54
CA ALA A 620 56.64 74.86 74.78
C ALA A 620 56.90 74.88 73.25
N VAL A 621 57.58 75.90 72.72
CA VAL A 621 57.99 75.95 71.31
C VAL A 621 59.05 74.90 70.99
N GLU A 622 60.03 74.69 71.86
CA GLU A 622 61.03 73.62 71.67
C GLU A 622 60.41 72.22 71.76
N GLN A 623 59.50 71.97 72.70
CA GLN A 623 58.75 70.71 72.79
C GLN A 623 57.94 70.46 71.52
N ARG A 624 57.26 71.50 71.00
CA ARG A 624 56.54 71.43 69.72
C ARG A 624 57.47 71.15 68.54
N GLN A 625 58.66 71.73 68.50
CA GLN A 625 59.65 71.46 67.46
C GLN A 625 60.19 70.02 67.54
N ARG A 626 60.44 69.48 68.74
CA ARG A 626 60.84 68.07 68.94
C ARG A 626 59.75 67.11 68.44
N ALA A 627 58.51 67.30 68.88
CA ALA A 627 57.36 66.51 68.42
C ALA A 627 57.10 66.64 66.90
N GLN A 628 57.37 67.82 66.32
CA GLN A 628 57.26 68.01 64.87
C GLN A 628 58.36 67.29 64.08
N MET A 629 59.61 67.29 64.58
CA MET A 629 60.71 66.50 64.02
C MET A 629 60.44 64.99 64.14
N GLU A 630 59.89 64.52 65.26
CA GLU A 630 59.46 63.12 65.45
C GLU A 630 58.34 62.74 64.46
N ALA A 631 57.35 63.62 64.28
CA ALA A 631 56.29 63.45 63.28
C ALA A 631 56.80 63.52 61.82
N GLU A 632 58.00 64.06 61.58
CA GLU A 632 58.67 64.09 60.27
C GLU A 632 59.54 62.86 60.06
N GLN A 633 60.20 62.35 61.11
CA GLN A 633 60.88 61.06 61.12
C GLN A 633 59.89 59.89 60.92
N LEU A 634 58.72 59.92 61.56
CA LEU A 634 57.64 58.94 61.33
C LEU A 634 57.09 59.02 59.89
N ARG A 635 57.00 60.22 59.30
CA ARG A 635 56.66 60.37 57.87
C ARG A 635 57.75 59.79 56.96
N ALA A 636 59.03 60.01 57.27
CA ALA A 636 60.14 59.42 56.52
C ALA A 636 60.18 57.88 56.63
N ALA A 637 59.87 57.33 57.81
CA ALA A 637 59.74 55.89 58.03
C ALA A 637 58.53 55.27 57.31
N SER A 638 57.45 56.03 57.08
CA SER A 638 56.21 55.56 56.45
C SER A 638 56.29 55.26 54.94
N GLY A 639 57.49 55.21 54.35
CA GLY A 639 57.71 54.99 52.91
C GLY A 639 57.05 53.71 52.36
N GLU A 640 56.92 52.66 53.18
CA GLU A 640 56.24 51.40 52.86
C GLU A 640 54.75 51.58 52.54
N GLY A 641 54.10 52.60 53.10
CA GLY A 641 52.72 52.96 52.74
C GLY A 641 52.60 53.45 51.29
N SER A 642 53.66 54.06 50.75
CA SER A 642 53.66 54.57 49.36
C SER A 642 53.86 53.46 48.32
N THR A 643 54.67 52.44 48.64
CA THR A 643 54.83 51.26 47.76
C THR A 643 53.57 50.41 47.78
N LEU A 644 52.98 50.15 48.96
CA LEU A 644 51.71 49.45 49.09
C LEU A 644 50.58 50.17 48.34
N ALA A 645 50.48 51.50 48.45
CA ALA A 645 49.49 52.29 47.71
C ALA A 645 49.70 52.21 46.18
N GLN A 646 50.94 52.25 45.70
CA GLN A 646 51.24 52.08 44.27
C GLN A 646 50.94 50.65 43.78
N GLU A 647 51.19 49.63 44.59
CA GLU A 647 50.87 48.24 44.26
C GLU A 647 49.36 47.98 44.26
N LEU A 648 48.62 48.54 45.22
CA LEU A 648 47.16 48.52 45.22
C LEU A 648 46.60 49.26 44.00
N GLN A 649 47.13 50.43 43.64
CA GLN A 649 46.73 51.14 42.41
C GLN A 649 47.05 50.32 41.15
N ARG A 650 48.19 49.63 41.09
CA ARG A 650 48.52 48.72 39.98
C ARG A 650 47.56 47.53 39.92
N ARG A 651 47.13 46.98 41.07
CA ARG A 651 46.11 45.91 41.15
C ARG A 651 44.73 46.41 40.72
N CYS A 652 44.29 47.59 41.15
CA CYS A 652 43.06 48.23 40.65
C CYS A 652 43.12 48.43 39.14
N ASN A 653 44.21 49.01 38.62
CA ASN A 653 44.42 49.21 37.18
C ASN A 653 44.52 47.89 36.38
N ALA A 654 44.84 46.76 37.02
CA ALA A 654 44.80 45.43 36.41
C ALA A 654 43.38 44.86 36.43
N LEU A 655 42.69 44.91 37.57
CA LEU A 655 41.30 44.48 37.72
C LEU A 655 40.35 45.28 36.81
N ASP A 656 40.58 46.58 36.61
CA ASP A 656 39.78 47.38 35.66
C ASP A 656 40.06 47.02 34.19
N LYS A 657 41.26 46.51 33.85
CA LYS A 657 41.53 45.93 32.53
C LYS A 657 40.87 44.57 32.37
N GLU A 658 41.03 43.67 33.33
CA GLU A 658 40.36 42.35 33.34
C GLU A 658 38.83 42.53 33.24
N LYS A 659 38.26 43.50 33.97
CA LYS A 659 36.84 43.89 33.88
C LYS A 659 36.45 44.47 32.51
N ALA A 660 37.32 45.26 31.86
CA ALA A 660 37.08 45.76 30.52
C ALA A 660 37.18 44.65 29.45
N GLU A 661 38.14 43.73 29.60
CA GLU A 661 38.32 42.57 28.72
C GLU A 661 37.15 41.57 28.87
N LEU A 662 36.71 41.30 30.11
CA LEU A 662 35.52 40.50 30.39
C LEU A 662 34.23 41.17 29.90
N SER A 663 34.10 42.49 30.00
CA SER A 663 32.91 43.19 29.46
C SER A 663 32.89 43.17 27.93
N ALA A 664 34.05 43.32 27.27
CA ALA A 664 34.18 43.16 25.82
C ALA A 664 33.91 41.71 25.39
N ALA A 665 34.39 40.70 26.13
CA ALA A 665 34.09 39.29 25.87
C ALA A 665 32.59 39.01 26.01
N LEU A 666 31.93 39.55 27.03
CA LEU A 666 30.49 39.42 27.27
C LEU A 666 29.66 40.10 26.16
N VAL A 667 30.07 41.27 25.68
CA VAL A 667 29.44 41.93 24.52
C VAL A 667 29.64 41.10 23.24
N ASN A 668 30.83 40.55 23.02
CA ASN A 668 31.10 39.68 21.87
C ASN A 668 30.29 38.37 21.91
N GLU A 669 30.11 37.75 23.09
CA GLU A 669 29.25 36.58 23.25
C GLU A 669 27.77 36.92 23.07
N LYS A 670 27.29 38.07 23.56
CA LYS A 670 25.92 38.54 23.25
C LYS A 670 25.70 38.72 21.76
N ALA A 671 26.62 39.39 21.06
CA ALA A 671 26.54 39.53 19.60
C ALA A 671 26.56 38.18 18.86
N ARG A 672 27.32 37.19 19.35
CA ARG A 672 27.31 35.80 18.81
C ARG A 672 25.99 35.07 19.10
N GLN A 673 25.40 35.27 20.27
CA GLN A 673 24.11 34.70 20.64
C GLN A 673 22.97 35.32 19.84
N GLU A 674 22.97 36.65 19.65
CA GLU A 674 22.06 37.37 18.77
C GLU A 674 22.18 36.90 17.31
N GLN A 675 23.40 36.75 16.79
CA GLN A 675 23.63 36.19 15.45
C GLN A 675 23.09 34.75 15.33
N ARG A 676 23.38 33.87 16.29
CA ARG A 676 22.83 32.50 16.32
C ARG A 676 21.31 32.48 16.40
N TYR A 677 20.70 33.35 17.21
CA TYR A 677 19.26 33.48 17.34
C TYR A 677 18.61 33.95 16.03
N THR A 678 19.17 34.99 15.37
CA THR A 678 18.66 35.45 14.08
C THR A 678 18.78 34.39 12.98
N ALA A 679 19.89 33.64 12.93
CA ALA A 679 20.05 32.51 12.00
C ALA A 679 19.03 31.39 12.26
N LEU A 680 18.89 30.94 13.50
CA LEU A 680 17.88 29.95 13.89
C LEU A 680 16.45 30.43 13.58
N HIS A 681 16.16 31.73 13.73
CA HIS A 681 14.85 32.30 13.39
C HIS A 681 14.62 32.40 11.87
N THR A 682 15.65 32.70 11.07
CA THR A 682 15.54 32.63 9.60
C THR A 682 15.36 31.19 9.11
N ASP A 683 16.07 30.23 9.70
CA ASP A 683 15.96 28.80 9.35
C ASP A 683 14.59 28.24 9.77
N TRP A 684 14.09 28.62 10.94
CA TRP A 684 12.75 28.28 11.41
C TRP A 684 11.66 28.87 10.51
N THR A 685 11.69 30.18 10.21
CA THR A 685 10.69 30.77 9.29
C THR A 685 10.85 30.32 7.84
N ALA A 686 11.99 29.75 7.44
CA ALA A 686 12.14 29.05 6.17
C ALA A 686 11.51 27.64 6.22
N SER A 687 11.68 26.91 7.32
CA SER A 687 11.06 25.59 7.49
C SER A 687 9.53 25.67 7.59
N GLU A 688 8.97 26.70 8.24
CA GLU A 688 7.52 26.95 8.24
C GLU A 688 6.96 27.20 6.83
N LYS A 689 7.68 27.96 5.99
CA LYS A 689 7.28 28.20 4.60
C LYS A 689 7.35 26.91 3.77
N ALA A 690 8.37 26.07 3.98
CA ALA A 690 8.46 24.77 3.35
C ALA A 690 7.31 23.84 3.79
N LEU A 691 6.99 23.80 5.09
CA LEU A 691 5.84 23.05 5.62
C LEU A 691 4.51 23.56 5.05
N ALA A 692 4.32 24.87 4.89
CA ALA A 692 3.14 25.45 4.27
C ALA A 692 3.00 25.03 2.80
N LEU A 693 4.08 25.06 2.02
CA LEU A 693 4.09 24.57 0.62
C LEU A 693 3.74 23.08 0.54
N VAL A 694 4.38 22.24 1.36
CA VAL A 694 4.07 20.80 1.45
C VAL A 694 2.60 20.57 1.87
N HIS A 695 2.04 21.44 2.71
CA HIS A 695 0.64 21.33 3.12
C HIS A 695 -0.35 21.68 1.98
N GLU A 696 -0.02 22.64 1.11
CA GLU A 696 -0.79 22.92 -0.12
C GLU A 696 -0.59 21.81 -1.19
N GLU A 697 0.60 21.23 -1.30
CA GLU A 697 0.81 20.03 -2.13
C GLU A 697 -0.04 18.85 -1.63
N VAL A 698 -0.07 18.60 -0.32
CA VAL A 698 -0.95 17.57 0.28
C VAL A 698 -2.43 17.88 0.07
N LYS A 699 -2.87 19.16 0.10
CA LYS A 699 -4.24 19.55 -0.24
C LYS A 699 -4.57 19.26 -1.71
N THR A 700 -3.71 19.68 -2.65
CA THR A 700 -3.94 19.47 -4.10
C THR A 700 -3.86 17.99 -4.50
N LEU A 701 -3.02 17.20 -3.83
CA LEU A 701 -3.03 15.73 -3.97
C LEU A 701 -4.33 15.12 -3.41
N ARG A 702 -4.84 15.58 -2.26
CA ARG A 702 -6.12 15.13 -1.70
C ARG A 702 -7.31 15.46 -2.61
N THR A 703 -7.37 16.66 -3.20
CA THR A 703 -8.44 17.00 -4.16
C THR A 703 -8.34 16.14 -5.42
N ARG A 704 -7.13 15.95 -5.95
CA ARG A 704 -6.89 15.08 -7.11
C ARG A 704 -7.23 13.60 -6.83
N CYS A 705 -6.97 13.09 -5.63
CA CYS A 705 -7.41 11.76 -5.22
C CYS A 705 -8.95 11.67 -5.18
N ALA A 706 -9.62 12.66 -4.57
CA ALA A 706 -11.09 12.70 -4.55
C ALA A 706 -11.72 12.88 -5.95
N GLU A 707 -11.02 13.50 -6.90
CA GLU A 707 -11.41 13.57 -8.31
C GLU A 707 -11.23 12.23 -9.03
N LEU A 708 -10.11 11.53 -8.82
CA LEU A 708 -9.87 10.19 -9.35
C LEU A 708 -10.84 9.15 -8.76
N GLU A 709 -11.19 9.26 -7.48
CA GLU A 709 -12.24 8.45 -6.85
C GLU A 709 -13.61 8.72 -7.48
N LYS A 710 -13.96 9.99 -7.74
CA LYS A 710 -15.21 10.34 -8.45
C LYS A 710 -15.23 9.81 -9.88
N ALA A 711 -14.10 9.86 -10.59
CA ALA A 711 -13.96 9.30 -11.94
C ALA A 711 -14.15 7.78 -11.92
N ARG A 712 -13.44 7.07 -11.03
CA ARG A 712 -13.60 5.62 -10.84
C ARG A 712 -15.03 5.24 -10.45
N MET A 713 -15.67 5.98 -9.53
CA MET A 713 -17.08 5.77 -9.16
C MET A 713 -18.07 6.13 -10.28
N ALA A 714 -17.64 6.78 -11.36
CA ALA A 714 -18.42 6.96 -12.58
C ALA A 714 -18.16 5.82 -13.59
N GLU A 715 -16.92 5.33 -13.71
CA GLU A 715 -16.56 4.13 -14.48
C GLU A 715 -17.27 2.89 -13.91
N ASP A 716 -17.24 2.69 -12.59
CA ASP A 716 -17.92 1.61 -11.87
C ASP A 716 -19.45 1.66 -12.03
N ARG A 717 -20.04 2.83 -12.35
CA ARG A 717 -21.45 2.94 -12.75
C ARG A 717 -21.65 2.59 -14.22
N GLN A 718 -20.79 3.06 -15.12
CA GLN A 718 -20.85 2.71 -16.54
C GLN A 718 -20.65 1.21 -16.79
N THR A 719 -19.83 0.52 -15.98
CA THR A 719 -19.71 -0.94 -16.04
C THR A 719 -20.98 -1.62 -15.52
N GLN A 720 -21.57 -1.16 -14.42
CA GLN A 720 -22.86 -1.68 -13.92
C GLN A 720 -24.01 -1.47 -14.93
N ASP A 721 -24.12 -0.28 -15.54
CA ASP A 721 -25.08 0.03 -16.59
C ASP A 721 -24.87 -0.89 -17.81
N LYS A 722 -23.60 -1.08 -18.23
CA LYS A 722 -23.24 -2.00 -19.33
C LYS A 722 -23.59 -3.45 -18.99
N GLU A 723 -23.33 -3.91 -17.77
CA GLU A 723 -23.74 -5.26 -17.34
C GLU A 723 -25.26 -5.41 -17.29
N GLN A 724 -26.00 -4.39 -16.82
CA GLN A 724 -27.46 -4.42 -16.84
C GLN A 724 -27.98 -4.51 -18.28
N LEU A 725 -27.44 -3.68 -19.19
CA LEU A 725 -27.79 -3.75 -20.61
C LEU A 725 -27.42 -5.10 -21.25
N MET A 726 -26.32 -5.75 -20.85
CA MET A 726 -26.00 -7.12 -21.29
C MET A 726 -26.99 -8.15 -20.73
N ARG A 727 -27.37 -8.07 -19.45
CA ARG A 727 -28.39 -8.94 -18.82
C ARG A 727 -29.75 -8.78 -19.50
N GLU A 728 -30.14 -7.55 -19.81
CA GLU A 728 -31.37 -7.24 -20.54
C GLU A 728 -31.31 -7.70 -22.00
N ASN A 729 -30.16 -7.59 -22.67
CA ASN A 729 -29.96 -8.09 -24.02
C ASN A 729 -30.06 -9.63 -24.09
N ILE A 730 -29.44 -10.34 -23.14
CA ILE A 730 -29.58 -11.81 -23.00
C ILE A 730 -31.04 -12.19 -22.80
N ARG A 731 -31.74 -11.53 -21.86
CA ARG A 731 -33.18 -11.75 -21.60
C ARG A 731 -34.06 -11.49 -22.82
N LEU A 732 -33.76 -10.44 -23.60
CA LEU A 732 -34.46 -10.16 -24.86
C LEU A 732 -34.16 -11.22 -25.93
N HIS A 733 -32.94 -11.76 -25.94
CA HIS A 733 -32.56 -12.85 -26.84
C HIS A 733 -33.25 -14.18 -26.45
N GLU A 734 -33.37 -14.50 -25.16
CA GLU A 734 -34.18 -15.62 -24.65
C GLU A 734 -35.66 -15.47 -25.07
N GLN A 735 -36.25 -14.28 -24.88
CA GLN A 735 -37.61 -13.98 -25.31
C GLN A 735 -37.78 -14.12 -26.83
N TYR A 736 -36.80 -13.66 -27.62
CA TYR A 736 -36.80 -13.83 -29.07
C TYR A 736 -36.71 -15.30 -29.49
N GLN A 737 -35.89 -16.12 -28.81
CA GLN A 737 -35.84 -17.57 -29.03
C GLN A 737 -37.15 -18.27 -28.65
N LEU A 738 -37.84 -17.85 -27.58
CA LEU A 738 -39.17 -18.35 -27.23
C LEU A 738 -40.19 -18.03 -28.32
N VAL A 739 -40.24 -16.78 -28.79
CA VAL A 739 -41.11 -16.38 -29.92
C VAL A 739 -40.74 -17.13 -31.21
N GLN A 740 -39.47 -17.45 -31.47
CA GLN A 740 -39.09 -18.32 -32.59
C GLN A 740 -39.61 -19.75 -32.43
N LYS A 741 -39.57 -20.33 -31.22
CA LYS A 741 -40.10 -21.67 -30.91
C LYS A 741 -41.62 -21.70 -31.04
N GLU A 742 -42.33 -20.69 -30.53
CA GLU A 742 -43.77 -20.51 -30.72
C GLU A 742 -44.12 -20.39 -32.22
N CYS A 743 -43.38 -19.58 -32.98
CA CYS A 743 -43.55 -19.47 -34.42
C CYS A 743 -43.21 -20.77 -35.17
N ALA A 744 -42.37 -21.66 -34.62
CA ALA A 744 -42.14 -22.99 -35.17
C ALA A 744 -43.34 -23.91 -34.88
N GLY A 745 -43.80 -23.97 -33.63
CA GLY A 745 -45.00 -24.73 -33.23
C GLY A 745 -46.23 -24.34 -34.06
N LEU A 746 -46.53 -23.04 -34.17
CA LEU A 746 -47.65 -22.53 -34.99
C LEU A 746 -47.52 -22.90 -36.48
N ARG A 747 -46.30 -22.99 -37.03
CA ARG A 747 -46.07 -23.49 -38.40
C ARG A 747 -46.30 -24.98 -38.52
N GLU A 748 -46.08 -25.77 -37.46
CA GLU A 748 -46.30 -27.21 -37.44
C GLU A 748 -47.77 -27.56 -37.20
N GLU A 749 -48.45 -26.85 -36.29
CA GLU A 749 -49.91 -26.87 -36.17
C GLU A 749 -50.59 -26.52 -37.51
N ALA A 750 -50.12 -25.47 -38.20
CA ALA A 750 -50.63 -25.11 -39.52
C ALA A 750 -50.34 -26.17 -40.60
N LYS A 751 -49.25 -26.96 -40.49
CA LYS A 751 -49.01 -28.14 -41.36
C LYS A 751 -49.97 -29.27 -41.01
N ALA A 752 -50.14 -29.59 -39.72
CA ALA A 752 -51.04 -30.64 -39.24
C ALA A 752 -52.50 -30.36 -39.61
N LEU A 753 -52.97 -29.11 -39.47
CA LEU A 753 -54.29 -28.67 -39.91
C LEU A 753 -54.47 -28.80 -41.42
N LYS A 754 -53.45 -28.50 -42.23
CA LYS A 754 -53.48 -28.72 -43.69
C LYS A 754 -53.52 -30.21 -44.06
N GLN A 755 -52.78 -31.06 -43.35
CA GLN A 755 -52.83 -32.52 -43.52
C GLN A 755 -54.21 -33.08 -43.13
N HIS A 756 -54.78 -32.62 -42.02
CA HIS A 756 -56.13 -33.00 -41.59
C HIS A 756 -57.22 -32.50 -42.56
N ALA A 757 -57.07 -31.30 -43.14
CA ALA A 757 -57.96 -30.81 -44.18
C ALA A 757 -57.88 -31.65 -45.47
N ALA A 758 -56.67 -32.08 -45.88
CA ALA A 758 -56.48 -32.98 -47.02
C ALA A 758 -57.09 -34.37 -46.75
N GLY A 759 -56.90 -34.92 -45.55
CA GLY A 759 -57.53 -36.17 -45.11
C GLY A 759 -59.07 -36.07 -45.09
N ASN A 760 -59.61 -34.96 -44.58
CA ASN A 760 -61.06 -34.70 -44.63
C ASN A 760 -61.58 -34.65 -46.07
N ALA A 761 -60.87 -33.98 -46.99
CA ALA A 761 -61.25 -33.92 -48.40
C ALA A 761 -61.19 -35.31 -49.07
N GLN A 762 -60.24 -36.16 -48.68
CA GLN A 762 -60.18 -37.56 -49.14
C GLN A 762 -61.37 -38.39 -48.63
N TRP A 763 -61.73 -38.25 -47.35
CA TRP A 763 -62.92 -38.89 -46.78
C TRP A 763 -64.22 -38.42 -47.46
N HIS A 764 -64.36 -37.13 -47.77
CA HIS A 764 -65.53 -36.61 -48.48
C HIS A 764 -65.66 -37.24 -49.88
N ARG A 765 -64.57 -37.33 -50.65
CA ARG A 765 -64.56 -38.01 -51.96
C ARG A 765 -64.97 -39.48 -51.86
N GLN A 766 -64.45 -40.21 -50.88
CA GLN A 766 -64.85 -41.61 -50.63
C GLN A 766 -66.33 -41.73 -50.26
N MET A 767 -66.88 -40.78 -49.51
CA MET A 767 -68.31 -40.74 -49.18
C MET A 767 -69.18 -40.43 -50.41
N GLU A 768 -68.76 -39.51 -51.29
CA GLU A 768 -69.43 -39.27 -52.57
C GLU A 768 -69.41 -40.50 -53.48
N ASP A 769 -68.27 -41.20 -53.60
CA ASP A 769 -68.15 -42.42 -54.41
C ASP A 769 -69.08 -43.53 -53.88
N LEU A 770 -69.20 -43.68 -52.56
CA LEU A 770 -70.16 -44.59 -51.93
C LEU A 770 -71.62 -44.14 -52.16
N GLN A 771 -71.92 -42.84 -52.11
CA GLN A 771 -73.26 -42.32 -52.45
C GLN A 771 -73.63 -42.55 -53.91
N ARG A 772 -72.69 -42.45 -54.86
CA ARG A 772 -72.93 -42.75 -56.28
C ARG A 772 -73.27 -44.23 -56.46
N ARG A 773 -72.45 -45.13 -55.91
CA ARG A 773 -72.72 -46.59 -55.91
C ARG A 773 -74.04 -46.98 -55.25
N LEU A 774 -74.48 -46.26 -54.21
CA LEU A 774 -75.79 -46.46 -53.58
C LEU A 774 -76.97 -46.04 -54.48
N ARG A 775 -76.76 -45.06 -55.39
CA ARG A 775 -77.77 -44.64 -56.38
C ARG A 775 -77.87 -45.59 -57.58
N GLU A 776 -76.79 -46.31 -57.91
CA GLU A 776 -76.72 -47.29 -59.02
C GLU A 776 -77.38 -48.65 -58.68
N LEU A 777 -77.47 -48.99 -57.39
CA LEU A 777 -78.03 -50.28 -56.92
C LEU A 777 -79.47 -50.62 -57.35
N PRO A 778 -80.44 -49.68 -57.44
CA PRO A 778 -81.79 -49.97 -57.92
C PRO A 778 -81.83 -50.35 -59.40
N GLU A 779 -81.05 -49.69 -60.24
CA GLU A 779 -80.99 -49.93 -61.69
C GLU A 779 -80.40 -51.32 -61.99
N LEU A 780 -79.30 -51.66 -61.30
CA LEU A 780 -78.69 -53.00 -61.37
C LEU A 780 -79.64 -54.12 -60.92
N ARG A 781 -80.54 -53.85 -59.95
CA ARG A 781 -81.58 -54.82 -59.54
C ARG A 781 -82.66 -54.99 -60.60
N GLN A 782 -83.14 -53.90 -61.21
CA GLN A 782 -84.12 -53.99 -62.30
C GLN A 782 -83.55 -54.73 -63.53
N ALA A 783 -82.29 -54.50 -63.89
CA ALA A 783 -81.62 -55.23 -64.96
C ALA A 783 -81.50 -56.74 -64.66
N ALA A 784 -81.13 -57.11 -63.43
CA ALA A 784 -81.05 -58.50 -63.00
C ALA A 784 -82.43 -59.21 -62.95
N GLU A 785 -83.51 -58.48 -62.66
CA GLU A 785 -84.88 -59.02 -62.75
C GLU A 785 -85.37 -59.16 -64.19
N ALA A 786 -85.05 -58.22 -65.08
CA ALA A 786 -85.39 -58.31 -66.50
C ALA A 786 -84.79 -59.58 -67.13
N ALA A 787 -83.46 -59.77 -66.98
CA ALA A 787 -82.76 -60.95 -67.48
C ALA A 787 -83.30 -62.28 -66.91
N ARG A 788 -83.91 -62.28 -65.71
CA ARG A 788 -84.60 -63.46 -65.15
C ARG A 788 -85.94 -63.76 -65.81
N ARG A 789 -86.67 -62.75 -66.31
CA ARG A 789 -87.93 -62.93 -67.04
C ARG A 789 -87.64 -63.50 -68.43
N ASP A 790 -86.68 -62.93 -69.14
CA ASP A 790 -86.27 -63.36 -70.48
C ASP A 790 -85.70 -64.80 -70.49
N ALA A 791 -85.00 -65.20 -69.41
CA ALA A 791 -84.49 -66.56 -69.25
C ALA A 791 -85.58 -67.62 -68.94
N LEU A 792 -86.79 -67.19 -68.56
CA LEU A 792 -87.94 -68.09 -68.36
C LEU A 792 -88.73 -68.27 -69.66
N THR A 793 -89.02 -67.19 -70.39
CA THR A 793 -89.71 -67.29 -71.70
C THR A 793 -88.92 -68.12 -72.70
N ALA A 794 -87.60 -67.91 -72.78
CA ALA A 794 -86.72 -68.71 -73.64
C ALA A 794 -86.71 -70.21 -73.29
N LYS A 795 -86.98 -70.60 -72.03
CA LYS A 795 -87.14 -72.01 -71.66
C LYS A 795 -88.43 -72.59 -72.25
N GLU A 796 -89.55 -71.89 -72.08
CA GLU A 796 -90.87 -72.32 -72.55
C GLU A 796 -90.87 -72.55 -74.06
N GLU A 797 -90.24 -71.64 -74.83
CA GLU A 797 -90.03 -71.78 -76.27
C GLU A 797 -89.23 -73.05 -76.64
N THR A 798 -88.13 -73.34 -75.93
CA THR A 798 -87.33 -74.55 -76.21
C THR A 798 -88.04 -75.86 -75.85
N GLU A 799 -89.02 -75.86 -74.95
CA GLU A 799 -89.83 -77.04 -74.66
C GLU A 799 -90.89 -77.31 -75.73
N LEU A 800 -91.46 -76.26 -76.34
CA LEU A 800 -92.39 -76.40 -77.47
C LEU A 800 -91.68 -77.03 -78.68
N LEU A 801 -90.52 -76.50 -79.08
CA LEU A 801 -89.74 -76.99 -80.23
C LEU A 801 -89.32 -78.47 -80.11
N ARG A 802 -89.09 -78.98 -78.88
CA ARG A 802 -88.83 -80.42 -78.66
C ARG A 802 -90.05 -81.28 -78.97
N ARG A 803 -91.25 -80.85 -78.55
CA ARG A 803 -92.51 -81.60 -78.77
C ARG A 803 -92.83 -81.72 -80.26
N GLU A 804 -92.57 -80.68 -81.05
CA GLU A 804 -92.77 -80.68 -82.50
C GLU A 804 -91.80 -81.62 -83.23
N ARG A 805 -90.50 -81.56 -82.89
CA ARG A 805 -89.47 -82.46 -83.44
C ARG A 805 -89.85 -83.95 -83.25
N ASP A 806 -90.29 -84.32 -82.06
CA ASP A 806 -90.53 -85.71 -81.71
C ASP A 806 -91.78 -86.28 -82.44
N GLN A 807 -92.78 -85.44 -82.72
CA GLN A 807 -93.92 -85.80 -83.58
C GLN A 807 -93.55 -85.93 -85.06
N LEU A 808 -92.49 -85.26 -85.54
CA LEU A 808 -92.02 -85.41 -86.91
C LEU A 808 -91.19 -86.68 -87.10
N SER A 809 -90.36 -87.06 -86.12
CA SER A 809 -89.56 -88.30 -86.18
C SER A 809 -90.44 -89.54 -86.41
N GLN A 810 -91.50 -89.69 -85.61
CA GLN A 810 -92.41 -90.84 -85.69
C GLN A 810 -93.12 -90.98 -87.06
N LYS A 811 -93.26 -89.88 -87.81
CA LYS A 811 -93.86 -89.89 -89.16
C LYS A 811 -92.88 -90.37 -90.24
N PHE A 812 -91.57 -90.13 -90.05
CA PHE A 812 -90.55 -90.60 -91.01
C PHE A 812 -90.29 -92.10 -90.89
N ASP A 813 -90.25 -92.65 -89.67
CA ASP A 813 -89.98 -94.07 -89.46
C ASP A 813 -91.02 -94.98 -90.12
N ALA A 814 -92.30 -94.57 -90.12
CA ALA A 814 -93.38 -95.29 -90.79
C ALA A 814 -93.20 -95.35 -92.32
N PHE A 815 -92.81 -94.25 -92.95
CA PHE A 815 -92.61 -94.17 -94.42
C PHE A 815 -91.46 -95.04 -94.92
N LEU A 816 -90.43 -95.29 -94.09
CA LEU A 816 -89.23 -96.00 -94.49
C LEU A 816 -89.38 -97.54 -94.48
N GLU A 817 -90.38 -98.10 -93.80
CA GLU A 817 -90.62 -99.55 -93.81
C GLU A 817 -91.39 -100.04 -95.04
N ASP A 818 -92.36 -99.28 -95.54
CA ASP A 818 -93.14 -99.69 -96.71
C ASP A 818 -92.30 -99.64 -97.99
N ALA A 819 -91.42 -98.65 -98.14
CA ALA A 819 -90.50 -98.55 -99.28
C ALA A 819 -89.60 -99.81 -99.45
N LYS A 820 -89.18 -100.43 -98.35
CA LYS A 820 -88.31 -101.63 -98.36
C LYS A 820 -88.98 -102.88 -98.92
N ARG A 821 -90.31 -102.93 -98.96
CA ARG A 821 -91.08 -104.09 -99.47
C ARG A 821 -91.31 -104.02 -100.99
N GLN A 822 -91.28 -102.82 -101.57
CA GLN A 822 -91.45 -102.57 -102.99
C GLN A 822 -90.23 -103.08 -103.81
N ALA A 823 -89.03 -102.65 -103.42
CA ALA A 823 -87.81 -102.80 -104.21
C ALA A 823 -87.39 -104.26 -104.53
N ARG A 824 -87.85 -105.27 -103.77
CA ARG A 824 -87.49 -106.69 -103.97
C ARG A 824 -88.28 -107.41 -105.07
N ARG A 825 -89.01 -106.69 -105.92
CA ARG A 825 -89.78 -107.25 -107.05
C ARG A 825 -89.44 -106.63 -108.41
N GLU A 826 -88.56 -105.64 -108.44
CA GLU A 826 -88.32 -104.81 -109.63
C GLU A 826 -87.01 -105.23 -110.36
N ASP A 827 -86.03 -105.78 -109.65
CA ASP A 827 -84.73 -106.25 -110.19
C ASP A 827 -84.87 -107.30 -111.34
N ASP A 828 -85.83 -108.22 -111.25
CA ASP A 828 -86.06 -109.26 -112.27
C ASP A 828 -86.67 -108.70 -113.57
N PHE A 829 -87.26 -107.50 -113.54
CA PHE A 829 -87.94 -106.91 -114.69
C PHE A 829 -86.99 -106.14 -115.63
N GLU A 830 -85.96 -105.47 -115.09
CA GLU A 830 -85.02 -104.66 -115.88
C GLU A 830 -84.26 -105.47 -116.93
N ARG A 831 -84.06 -106.78 -116.70
CA ARG A 831 -83.32 -107.65 -117.61
C ARG A 831 -83.99 -107.83 -118.97
N VAL A 832 -85.32 -107.64 -119.04
CA VAL A 832 -86.12 -107.76 -120.28
C VAL A 832 -86.20 -106.42 -121.02
N CYS A 833 -86.25 -105.29 -120.29
CA CYS A 833 -86.52 -103.98 -120.89
C CYS A 833 -85.40 -103.42 -121.79
N ARG A 834 -84.15 -103.85 -121.59
CA ARG A 834 -83.00 -103.34 -122.38
C ARG A 834 -82.94 -103.88 -123.81
N GLU A 835 -83.49 -105.07 -124.06
CA GLU A 835 -83.61 -105.63 -125.42
C GLU A 835 -84.77 -105.01 -126.20
N ALA A 836 -85.81 -104.51 -125.51
CA ALA A 836 -86.97 -103.85 -126.14
C ALA A 836 -86.72 -102.40 -126.57
N SER A 837 -85.86 -101.65 -125.86
CA SER A 837 -85.66 -100.21 -126.09
C SER A 837 -84.92 -99.84 -127.38
N ALA A 838 -84.31 -100.80 -128.09
CA ALA A 838 -83.75 -100.58 -129.44
C ALA A 838 -84.83 -100.22 -130.49
N ALA A 839 -86.12 -100.45 -130.20
CA ALA A 839 -87.23 -100.18 -131.12
C ALA A 839 -87.75 -98.73 -131.11
N ALA A 840 -87.39 -97.91 -130.11
CA ALA A 840 -88.06 -96.63 -129.83
C ALA A 840 -87.44 -95.38 -130.49
N GLN A 841 -86.50 -95.53 -131.43
CA GLN A 841 -86.07 -94.41 -132.28
C GLN A 841 -87.11 -94.11 -133.38
N ARG A 842 -88.19 -93.39 -133.01
CA ARG A 842 -89.10 -92.61 -133.90
C ARG A 842 -90.24 -91.98 -133.08
N ILE A 843 -90.66 -90.75 -133.48
CA ILE A 843 -91.72 -89.93 -132.82
C ILE A 843 -91.21 -89.40 -131.45
N GLY A 844 -91.26 -88.12 -131.05
CA GLY A 844 -92.22 -87.02 -131.27
C GLY A 844 -93.13 -86.90 -130.02
N GLY A 845 -93.47 -85.75 -129.42
CA GLY A 845 -93.16 -84.34 -129.64
C GLY A 845 -94.31 -83.45 -129.09
N GLN A 846 -94.01 -82.23 -128.62
CA GLN A 846 -94.95 -81.13 -128.26
C GLN A 846 -95.74 -81.14 -126.91
N LEU A 847 -96.13 -79.91 -126.50
CA LEU A 847 -97.09 -79.45 -125.45
C LEU A 847 -96.67 -79.66 -123.97
N SER A 848 -96.70 -78.69 -123.01
CA SER A 848 -97.62 -77.57 -122.65
C SER A 848 -98.80 -78.01 -121.74
N THR A 849 -99.32 -77.27 -120.74
CA THR A 849 -99.21 -75.83 -120.35
C THR A 849 -99.78 -75.53 -118.93
N ALA A 850 -99.41 -74.37 -118.32
CA ALA A 850 -100.27 -73.46 -117.50
C ALA A 850 -100.90 -73.94 -116.16
N LYS A 851 -101.36 -73.10 -115.18
CA LYS A 851 -101.17 -71.66 -114.80
C LYS A 851 -101.63 -71.47 -113.32
N GLU A 852 -100.93 -70.71 -112.46
CA GLU A 852 -101.07 -69.27 -112.12
C GLU A 852 -102.42 -68.74 -111.58
N SER A 853 -102.38 -68.08 -110.39
CA SER A 853 -103.02 -66.79 -109.98
C SER A 853 -103.19 -66.72 -108.45
N SER A 854 -103.33 -65.58 -107.73
CA SER A 854 -102.86 -64.17 -107.76
C SER A 854 -103.30 -63.55 -106.39
N ALA A 855 -102.93 -62.39 -105.83
CA ALA A 855 -102.13 -61.16 -106.08
C ALA A 855 -101.94 -60.50 -104.66
N ARG A 856 -101.21 -59.42 -104.30
CA ARG A 856 -100.32 -58.34 -104.83
C ARG A 856 -99.49 -57.84 -103.58
N TYR A 857 -98.86 -56.67 -103.36
CA TYR A 857 -98.80 -55.32 -103.96
C TYR A 857 -97.37 -54.69 -103.82
N HIS A 858 -97.06 -53.85 -104.80
CA HIS A 858 -96.18 -52.64 -104.89
C HIS A 858 -95.56 -52.01 -103.60
N VAL A 859 -94.36 -51.40 -103.52
CA VAL A 859 -93.31 -50.79 -104.41
C VAL A 859 -93.17 -49.24 -104.28
N PHE A 860 -92.11 -48.76 -103.59
CA PHE A 860 -91.42 -47.43 -103.63
C PHE A 860 -90.21 -47.46 -102.63
N ARG A 861 -89.01 -46.83 -102.73
CA ARG A 861 -88.23 -46.04 -103.74
C ARG A 861 -88.15 -44.49 -103.63
N ASN A 862 -87.31 -43.91 -102.73
CA ASN A 862 -86.48 -42.69 -103.00
C ASN A 862 -85.48 -42.27 -101.87
N THR A 863 -84.54 -41.36 -102.23
CA THR A 863 -83.73 -40.40 -101.41
C THR A 863 -82.60 -40.81 -100.42
N ASN A 864 -81.42 -40.19 -100.63
CA ASN A 864 -80.32 -39.84 -99.68
C ASN A 864 -80.62 -38.45 -99.03
N PRO A 865 -79.78 -37.74 -98.20
CA PRO A 865 -78.34 -37.92 -97.86
C PRO A 865 -77.88 -37.55 -96.41
N THR A 866 -76.54 -37.41 -96.23
CA THR A 866 -75.77 -36.72 -95.15
C THR A 866 -75.72 -37.32 -93.73
N GLY A 867 -74.59 -37.28 -93.01
CA GLY A 867 -73.28 -36.64 -93.29
C GLY A 867 -72.10 -37.14 -92.43
N ARG A 868 -70.89 -36.65 -92.70
CA ARG A 868 -69.62 -37.00 -92.00
C ARG A 868 -69.31 -36.03 -90.84
N LEU A 869 -68.38 -36.40 -89.94
CA LEU A 869 -67.00 -35.82 -89.92
C LEU A 869 -66.02 -36.60 -89.00
N SER A 870 -64.72 -36.31 -89.17
CA SER A 870 -63.54 -36.91 -88.51
C SER A 870 -63.40 -36.45 -87.02
N SER A 871 -62.45 -36.86 -86.17
CA SER A 871 -60.99 -36.89 -86.39
C SER A 871 -60.16 -37.41 -85.18
N THR A 872 -59.02 -38.12 -85.43
CA THR A 872 -57.72 -38.12 -84.67
C THR A 872 -57.66 -38.49 -83.15
N LYS A 873 -56.63 -39.13 -82.56
CA LYS A 873 -55.37 -39.78 -83.04
C LYS A 873 -54.73 -40.72 -81.98
N GLU A 874 -54.03 -41.77 -82.45
CA GLU A 874 -52.63 -42.21 -82.17
C GLU A 874 -51.94 -41.89 -80.80
N ARG A 875 -51.38 -42.87 -80.03
CA ARG A 875 -50.02 -43.54 -80.09
C ARG A 875 -49.06 -43.04 -78.95
N VAL A 876 -47.98 -43.70 -78.47
CA VAL A 876 -47.43 -45.10 -78.55
C VAL A 876 -46.52 -45.40 -77.31
N ALA A 877 -46.04 -46.65 -77.18
CA ALA A 877 -45.07 -47.23 -76.22
C ALA A 877 -43.81 -46.40 -75.80
N GLY A 878 -43.02 -46.78 -74.78
CA GLY A 878 -43.12 -47.89 -73.79
C GLY A 878 -41.76 -48.55 -73.41
N ALA A 879 -41.81 -49.54 -72.50
CA ALA A 879 -40.80 -50.57 -72.17
C ALA A 879 -39.49 -50.21 -71.38
N THR A 880 -39.33 -50.88 -70.20
CA THR A 880 -38.17 -51.71 -69.71
C THR A 880 -36.74 -51.13 -69.59
N ASP A 881 -35.80 -51.53 -68.71
CA ASP A 881 -35.69 -52.33 -67.45
C ASP A 881 -34.19 -52.20 -66.95
N VAL A 882 -33.55 -52.87 -65.96
CA VAL A 882 -33.84 -54.01 -65.06
C VAL A 882 -33.01 -53.92 -63.73
N ALA A 883 -33.59 -54.37 -62.60
CA ALA A 883 -33.12 -55.23 -61.46
C ALA A 883 -31.62 -55.43 -61.05
N LEU A 884 -31.23 -56.05 -59.90
CA LEU A 884 -31.91 -56.85 -58.84
C LEU A 884 -31.08 -57.01 -57.51
N ARG A 885 -31.75 -57.30 -56.37
CA ARG A 885 -31.31 -58.13 -55.18
C ARG A 885 -30.28 -57.55 -54.15
N SER A 886 -30.25 -57.96 -52.86
CA SER A 886 -31.12 -58.86 -52.04
C SER A 886 -31.00 -58.70 -50.51
N SER A 887 -32.05 -59.08 -49.76
CA SER A 887 -32.06 -59.63 -48.37
C SER A 887 -31.62 -58.71 -47.20
N SER A 888 -32.12 -58.80 -45.96
CA SER A 888 -33.18 -59.58 -45.26
C SER A 888 -33.40 -58.92 -43.88
N ALA A 889 -34.47 -59.04 -43.09
CA ALA A 889 -35.86 -59.51 -43.15
C ALA A 889 -36.43 -59.32 -41.71
N GLY A 890 -37.74 -59.11 -41.53
CA GLY A 890 -38.34 -58.95 -40.19
C GLY A 890 -39.86 -59.19 -40.21
N TYR A 891 -40.40 -59.78 -39.14
CA TYR A 891 -41.81 -60.23 -39.05
C TYR A 891 -42.74 -59.19 -38.38
N ALA A 892 -44.06 -59.45 -38.38
CA ALA A 892 -45.08 -58.41 -38.17
C ALA A 892 -46.26 -58.80 -37.25
N SER A 893 -46.83 -57.78 -36.56
CA SER A 893 -48.25 -57.63 -36.16
C SER A 893 -48.87 -58.61 -35.13
N PRO A 894 -50.10 -58.36 -34.59
CA PRO A 894 -50.87 -57.10 -34.42
C PRO A 894 -51.62 -56.94 -33.05
N ALA A 895 -52.29 -55.78 -32.85
CA ALA A 895 -53.56 -55.59 -32.07
C ALA A 895 -53.57 -55.76 -30.52
N ALA A 896 -54.51 -55.20 -29.72
CA ALA A 896 -55.40 -54.02 -29.85
C ALA A 896 -56.16 -53.69 -28.51
N ALA A 897 -56.60 -52.42 -28.35
CA ALA A 897 -57.62 -51.91 -27.39
C ALA A 897 -57.28 -51.99 -25.86
N ALA A 898 -58.00 -51.37 -24.89
CA ALA A 898 -59.25 -50.58 -24.91
C ALA A 898 -59.38 -49.53 -23.75
N TYR A 899 -60.02 -48.38 -24.05
CA TYR A 899 -60.87 -47.47 -23.23
C TYR A 899 -60.88 -47.39 -21.67
N ARG A 900 -60.83 -46.13 -21.17
CA ARG A 900 -61.65 -45.50 -20.06
C ARG A 900 -61.42 -45.97 -18.58
N THR A 901 -61.74 -45.22 -17.49
CA THR A 901 -62.37 -43.88 -17.24
C THR A 901 -62.12 -43.35 -15.79
N VAL A 902 -62.08 -42.00 -15.59
CA VAL A 902 -62.78 -41.19 -14.54
C VAL A 902 -62.28 -41.06 -13.05
N THR A 903 -61.77 -39.84 -12.75
CA THR A 903 -61.98 -38.92 -11.58
C THR A 903 -61.65 -39.23 -10.08
N THR A 904 -60.65 -38.50 -9.57
CA THR A 904 -60.66 -37.53 -8.41
C THR A 904 -60.70 -38.04 -6.92
N PRO A 905 -60.92 -37.24 -5.84
CA PRO A 905 -60.02 -37.18 -4.64
C PRO A 905 -60.79 -37.58 -3.32
N PRO A 906 -60.48 -37.18 -2.04
CA PRO A 906 -59.41 -36.33 -1.46
C PRO A 906 -58.82 -36.75 -0.06
N ALA A 907 -57.86 -35.92 0.44
CA ALA A 907 -57.60 -35.48 1.83
C ALA A 907 -57.31 -36.43 3.06
N ALA A 908 -56.34 -35.98 3.89
CA ALA A 908 -56.16 -36.17 5.36
C ALA A 908 -55.74 -37.56 5.94
N ALA A 909 -54.99 -37.69 7.06
CA ALA A 909 -54.06 -36.77 7.77
C ALA A 909 -53.20 -37.48 8.88
N SER A 910 -51.96 -37.00 9.12
CA SER A 910 -51.18 -37.01 10.41
C SER A 910 -50.70 -38.37 11.02
N PRO A 911 -49.83 -38.43 12.07
CA PRO A 911 -49.14 -37.37 12.86
C PRO A 911 -47.61 -37.53 13.19
N SER A 912 -46.95 -36.40 13.52
CA SER A 912 -45.74 -36.23 14.39
C SER A 912 -44.35 -36.74 13.91
N ARG A 913 -43.18 -36.21 14.35
CA ARG A 913 -42.85 -35.43 15.57
C ARG A 913 -41.56 -34.54 15.43
N THR A 914 -41.61 -33.24 15.82
CA THR A 914 -40.51 -32.33 16.33
C THR A 914 -39.21 -32.08 15.51
N THR A 915 -38.50 -30.92 15.53
CA THR A 915 -38.53 -29.69 16.38
C THR A 915 -37.88 -28.46 15.67
N GLN A 916 -38.39 -27.23 15.92
CA GLN A 916 -37.71 -25.90 16.07
C GLN A 916 -36.60 -25.40 15.09
N SER A 917 -36.42 -24.09 14.79
CA SER A 917 -37.24 -22.86 15.00
C SER A 917 -36.63 -21.60 14.33
N MET A 918 -37.46 -20.60 14.00
CA MET A 918 -37.13 -19.16 13.73
C MET A 918 -36.23 -18.79 12.52
N GLN A 919 -36.40 -17.65 11.83
CA GLN A 919 -37.61 -16.94 11.38
C GLN A 919 -37.25 -16.00 10.19
N ARG A 920 -38.19 -15.74 9.26
CA ARG A 920 -38.03 -14.77 8.13
C ARG A 920 -39.18 -13.76 8.10
N ARG A 921 -38.88 -12.48 7.80
CA ARG A 921 -39.56 -11.52 6.88
C ARG A 921 -38.95 -10.12 7.09
N SER A 922 -38.54 -9.34 6.08
CA SER A 922 -39.21 -8.79 4.87
C SER A 922 -39.74 -7.35 5.13
N PRO A 923 -39.56 -6.36 4.21
CA PRO A 923 -39.57 -4.92 4.54
C PRO A 923 -40.87 -4.17 4.11
N VAL A 924 -40.77 -2.82 3.93
CA VAL A 924 -41.78 -1.84 3.38
C VAL A 924 -42.72 -1.20 4.44
N PRO A 925 -43.01 0.14 4.45
CA PRO A 925 -42.22 1.34 4.07
C PRO A 925 -42.36 2.58 5.02
N ALA A 926 -41.70 3.68 4.64
CA ALA A 926 -41.93 5.14 4.89
C ALA A 926 -42.98 5.70 5.88
N LEU A 927 -42.59 6.76 6.62
CA LEU A 927 -43.29 8.08 6.67
C LEU A 927 -42.40 9.20 7.29
N ALA A 928 -42.88 10.45 7.37
CA ALA A 928 -42.09 11.68 7.59
C ALA A 928 -42.66 12.66 8.66
N HIS A 929 -42.09 13.88 8.74
CA HIS A 929 -42.32 15.04 9.65
C HIS A 929 -41.45 15.04 10.93
N ALA A 930 -40.60 16.06 11.24
CA ALA A 930 -40.77 17.51 11.50
C ALA A 930 -41.12 17.83 12.99
N SER A 931 -40.80 18.96 13.65
CA SER A 931 -40.14 20.24 13.31
C SER A 931 -39.64 20.96 14.59
N THR A 932 -38.53 21.74 14.52
CA THR A 932 -38.28 23.07 15.17
C THR A 932 -36.82 23.49 14.88
N HIS A 933 -36.38 24.68 14.41
CA HIS A 933 -36.77 26.12 14.44
C HIS A 933 -36.16 27.01 15.56
N PHE A 934 -35.04 27.67 15.23
CA PHE A 934 -34.56 29.06 15.51
C PHE A 934 -33.28 29.22 14.63
N GLY A 935 -32.92 30.33 13.96
CA GLY A 935 -33.35 31.74 14.02
C GLY A 935 -32.25 32.58 14.71
N ASP A 936 -31.68 33.66 14.15
CA ASP A 936 -31.82 34.31 12.83
C ASP A 936 -30.56 35.18 12.54
N ASP A 937 -30.60 36.08 11.52
CA ASP A 937 -29.60 37.11 11.12
C ASP A 937 -28.27 36.62 10.47
N GLY A 938 -27.74 37.26 9.41
CA GLY A 938 -28.29 38.34 8.59
C GLY A 938 -27.32 38.81 7.48
N GLY A 939 -27.83 39.05 6.26
CA GLY A 939 -27.12 39.79 5.18
C GLY A 939 -27.30 41.31 5.31
N PRO A 940 -26.70 42.16 4.44
CA PRO A 940 -26.96 42.15 2.99
C PRO A 940 -25.79 42.66 2.07
N GLY A 941 -26.06 42.80 0.76
CA GLY A 941 -25.17 43.47 -0.23
C GLY A 941 -24.17 42.49 -0.91
N ALA A 942 -24.24 42.11 -2.19
CA ALA A 942 -24.92 42.61 -3.40
C ALA A 942 -24.34 43.90 -4.02
N GLU A 943 -23.47 43.72 -5.02
CA GLU A 943 -23.28 44.65 -6.16
C GLU A 943 -22.74 43.88 -7.39
N PHE A 944 -22.70 44.51 -8.58
CA PHE A 944 -22.80 43.82 -9.88
C PHE A 944 -21.98 44.50 -10.98
N ASP A 945 -20.98 43.81 -11.55
CA ASP A 945 -20.37 44.03 -12.89
C ASP A 945 -19.20 43.03 -13.12
N GLY A 946 -18.66 42.80 -14.33
CA GLY A 946 -19.02 43.30 -15.66
C GLY A 946 -17.92 42.97 -16.70
N ALA A 947 -18.30 42.68 -17.95
CA ALA A 947 -17.45 42.30 -19.12
C ALA A 947 -16.59 41.00 -18.98
N ALA A 948 -16.52 40.01 -19.90
CA ALA A 948 -16.99 39.75 -21.28
C ALA A 948 -15.99 39.96 -22.45
N VAL A 949 -15.32 38.88 -22.89
CA VAL A 949 -14.73 38.63 -24.23
C VAL A 949 -14.84 37.11 -24.50
N ARG A 950 -15.82 36.61 -25.28
CA ARG A 950 -15.75 36.25 -26.73
C ARG A 950 -14.47 35.47 -27.12
N SER A 951 -14.53 34.30 -27.77
CA SER A 951 -15.21 34.11 -29.06
C SER A 951 -15.50 32.65 -29.44
N SER A 952 -16.68 32.45 -30.05
CA SER A 952 -16.92 31.66 -31.28
C SER A 952 -16.56 30.15 -31.33
N THR A 953 -17.52 29.22 -31.19
CA THR A 953 -18.58 28.80 -32.16
C THR A 953 -18.10 28.05 -33.42
N SER A 954 -18.50 26.78 -33.56
CA SER A 954 -19.36 26.36 -34.68
C SER A 954 -20.02 24.99 -34.45
N SER A 955 -21.29 24.88 -34.82
CA SER A 955 -22.03 23.63 -35.03
C SER A 955 -23.12 23.90 -36.06
N PRO A 956 -23.33 23.03 -37.06
CA PRO A 956 -24.53 23.08 -37.90
C PRO A 956 -25.41 21.83 -37.70
N SER A 957 -26.57 22.07 -37.09
CA SER A 957 -27.89 21.51 -37.43
C SER A 957 -28.02 20.26 -38.33
N ARG A 958 -28.67 19.23 -37.75
CA ARG A 958 -29.65 18.32 -38.40
C ARG A 958 -30.53 19.03 -39.46
N PRO A 959 -31.06 18.34 -40.49
CA PRO A 959 -32.41 17.77 -40.33
C PRO A 959 -32.77 16.46 -41.08
N TRP A 960 -33.55 15.62 -40.37
CA TRP A 960 -34.69 14.81 -40.86
C TRP A 960 -34.49 13.78 -41.99
N ARG A 961 -34.34 12.51 -41.60
CA ARG A 961 -35.47 11.56 -41.67
C ARG A 961 -35.49 10.66 -40.43
#